data_AF-A0A370ARD0-F1
#
_entry.id   AF-A0A370ARD0-F1
#
_cell.length_a   1.000
_cell.length_b   1.000
_cell.length_c   1.000
_cell.angle_alpha   90.00
_cell.angle_beta   90.00
_cell.angle_gamma   90.00
#
_symmetry.space_group_name_H-M   'P 1'
#
loop_
_entity.id
_entity.type
_entity.pdbx_description
1 polymer ?
#
loop_
_entity_poly.entity_id
_entity_poly.type
_entity_poly.pdbx_seq_one_letter_code
_entity_poly.pdbx_strand_id
1 'polypeptide(L)'
;MILNNGSPFRFKELSGTSWYSRFVAEEYYILLDQYPERVIIEDKELLGIIAKTDKSYSLYREMIIDFFLKSKEKIDEYSYWDILISLRKIKRDIFGETDLINAPEQALEKSEFHKNKPSETWLESINNCMIQKNPNKKIWIQNDLKTKFDQANKILFIPWDYQHFELEISTWLNPYIDEKQIEILCFDDPLYRSITSEFALMVLEKLNIESISVQRLDPEEIEIDYFRDYITSGGSIFTTGIWPFLSLFKDISPILFAVDNSQWCSRALFQYSYDISGNSSILLKEGNYKDILIDLNGTNGISAAGCLEEPFKADIDISGVQYSATNIIDHIKGSSPLNFPEKLFENRKWISGLKEFNHVDYNSDFFKIVGEKAIQCGINEQDAVLISSVISDESSTEVKPLFFDSMTDVNEISVAGYGFLSCFNYYFTSNLVKLYNKKAPRGQELNIENFFIDYMGLFDGNVKFESLPLYKKAFLGSTKEGSLFAGHYGIEKVTMTLGAEHFEFDSDSINKEETDDSTGIYLPGFEEDTVGKGRFCIAIIQDQIIFKGTGPCRIPPVGAVIVLNEAVSIQGDTVNFSVDFKDLPVQKKDISWMIGGFNLLIDSGINNYETPEESMGSLEREGWLSTQSQQTQETQLNPEKREPRCVFGRTSQKRLILAVISGRSRISCGATFSESTKFVRELLKENEKLDFLINFDGGASASLIANDNGSCKNLSMTAPSAGNPAGIPRRLNTYFSLNIK
;
A
#
# COMPACT_ATOMS: atom_id res chain seq x y z
N MET A 1 30.66 22.15 7.34
CA MET A 1 30.17 20.82 7.70
C MET A 1 28.97 20.56 6.81
N ILE A 2 29.20 19.94 5.66
CA ILE A 2 28.20 19.71 4.61
C ILE A 2 27.42 18.46 5.02
N LEU A 3 26.13 18.62 5.31
CA LEU A 3 25.21 17.53 5.62
C LEU A 3 24.98 16.72 4.34
N ASN A 4 25.35 15.43 4.34
CA ASN A 4 25.24 14.55 3.19
C ASN A 4 23.78 14.09 2.99
N ASN A 5 23.18 14.59 1.91
CA ASN A 5 22.38 13.95 0.87
C ASN A 5 21.70 12.58 1.15
N GLY A 6 20.37 12.54 1.00
CA GLY A 6 19.68 11.47 0.26
C GLY A 6 19.60 10.04 0.82
N SER A 7 19.88 9.78 2.10
CA SER A 7 19.70 8.41 2.63
C SER A 7 18.22 7.98 2.73
N PRO A 8 17.92 6.66 2.56
CA PRO A 8 16.61 6.08 2.84
C PRO A 8 16.16 6.39 4.28
N PHE A 9 14.89 6.10 4.59
CA PHE A 9 14.49 6.09 6.00
C PHE A 9 15.45 5.20 6.77
N ARG A 10 15.93 5.71 7.89
CA ARG A 10 16.60 4.88 8.87
C ARG A 10 15.57 3.81 9.31
N PHE A 11 15.91 2.53 9.32
CA PHE A 11 15.17 1.43 9.96
C PHE A 11 14.45 1.84 11.25
N LYS A 12 15.09 2.66 12.10
CA LYS A 12 14.46 3.23 13.30
C LYS A 12 13.28 4.16 13.00
N GLU A 13 13.32 4.92 11.92
CA GLU A 13 12.27 5.85 11.44
C GLU A 13 11.12 5.08 10.77
N LEU A 14 11.40 3.89 10.25
CA LEU A 14 10.36 3.00 9.77
C LEU A 14 9.60 2.32 10.91
N SER A 15 10.18 2.21 12.13
CA SER A 15 9.59 1.57 13.31
C SER A 15 8.13 1.94 13.54
N GLY A 16 7.26 0.92 13.53
CA GLY A 16 5.82 1.08 13.69
C GLY A 16 5.05 1.35 12.39
N THR A 17 5.69 1.54 11.24
CA THR A 17 4.99 1.64 9.94
C THR A 17 4.79 0.27 9.31
N SER A 18 3.88 0.14 8.33
CA SER A 18 3.80 -1.06 7.47
C SER A 18 5.04 -1.27 6.58
N TRP A 19 5.97 -0.32 6.60
CA TRP A 19 7.26 -0.36 5.91
C TRP A 19 8.38 -0.81 6.83
N TYR A 20 8.25 -0.64 8.16
CA TYR A 20 9.08 -1.39 9.13
C TYR A 20 9.04 -2.88 8.82
N SER A 21 7.83 -3.33 8.50
CA SER A 21 7.55 -4.70 8.16
C SER A 21 7.87 -5.06 6.73
N ARG A 22 8.61 -4.27 5.94
CA ARG A 22 9.04 -4.66 4.59
C ARG A 22 10.44 -4.13 4.33
N PHE A 23 11.44 -4.82 4.83
CA PHE A 23 12.82 -4.59 4.39
C PHE A 23 13.07 -5.46 3.17
N VAL A 24 13.23 -4.84 2.01
CA VAL A 24 13.51 -5.57 0.78
C VAL A 24 14.95 -5.33 0.39
N ALA A 25 15.85 -6.13 0.96
CA ALA A 25 17.12 -6.40 0.29
C ALA A 25 16.80 -7.13 -1.03
N GLU A 26 17.45 -6.76 -2.13
CA GLU A 26 17.22 -7.21 -3.52
C GLU A 26 17.07 -8.74 -3.68
N GLU A 27 17.58 -9.52 -2.73
CA GLU A 27 17.53 -10.98 -2.68
C GLU A 27 16.49 -11.54 -1.69
N TYR A 28 16.10 -10.77 -0.69
CA TYR A 28 15.32 -11.22 0.45
C TYR A 28 14.01 -10.44 0.58
N TYR A 29 12.89 -11.15 0.59
CA TYR A 29 11.64 -10.55 1.06
C TYR A 29 11.56 -10.75 2.57
N ILE A 30 11.91 -9.70 3.33
CA ILE A 30 11.93 -9.73 4.79
C ILE A 30 10.79 -8.86 5.31
N LEU A 31 9.77 -9.51 5.87
CA LEU A 31 8.65 -8.85 6.51
C LEU A 31 8.86 -8.78 8.03
N LEU A 32 9.37 -7.68 8.57
CA LEU A 32 9.59 -7.53 10.01
C LEU A 32 8.37 -6.95 10.73
N ASP A 33 7.40 -7.78 11.07
CA ASP A 33 6.30 -7.35 11.95
C ASP A 33 6.85 -7.03 13.36
N GLN A 34 6.18 -6.14 14.09
CA GLN A 34 6.47 -5.87 15.51
C GLN A 34 6.20 -7.08 16.41
N TYR A 35 5.53 -8.10 15.86
CA TYR A 35 5.28 -9.40 16.46
C TYR A 35 6.21 -10.46 15.83
N PRO A 36 7.23 -10.97 16.55
CA PRO A 36 8.25 -11.87 16.00
C PRO A 36 7.70 -13.12 15.31
N GLU A 37 6.55 -13.62 15.75
CA GLU A 37 5.87 -14.78 15.19
C GLU A 37 5.26 -14.55 13.80
N ARG A 38 5.22 -13.31 13.33
CA ARG A 38 4.67 -12.90 12.03
C ARG A 38 5.75 -12.51 11.02
N VAL A 39 7.03 -12.74 11.35
CA VAL A 39 8.13 -12.42 10.44
C VAL A 39 8.14 -13.37 9.26
N ILE A 40 7.85 -12.85 8.06
CA ILE A 40 7.95 -13.63 6.82
C ILE A 40 9.34 -13.39 6.24
N ILE A 41 10.16 -14.44 6.18
CA ILE A 41 11.39 -14.43 5.40
C ILE A 41 11.16 -15.37 4.22
N GLU A 42 11.15 -14.77 3.03
CA GLU A 42 11.12 -15.51 1.78
C GLU A 42 12.40 -15.20 1.01
N ASP A 43 13.31 -16.17 1.01
CA ASP A 43 14.38 -16.26 0.04
C ASP A 43 13.87 -17.10 -1.14
N LYS A 44 13.60 -16.44 -2.26
CA LYS A 44 12.99 -17.08 -3.43
C LYS A 44 13.85 -18.19 -4.03
N GLU A 45 15.17 -18.13 -3.85
CA GLU A 45 16.08 -19.15 -4.37
C GLU A 45 15.97 -20.41 -3.54
N LEU A 46 16.09 -20.27 -2.21
CA LEU A 46 15.98 -21.40 -1.30
C LEU A 46 14.59 -22.04 -1.34
N LEU A 47 13.51 -21.28 -1.55
CA LEU A 47 12.15 -21.84 -1.66
C LEU A 47 11.97 -22.79 -2.86
N GLY A 48 12.76 -22.63 -3.92
CA GLY A 48 12.74 -23.54 -5.07
C GLY A 48 13.53 -24.83 -4.86
N ILE A 49 14.44 -24.83 -3.89
CA ILE A 49 15.47 -25.87 -3.68
C ILE A 49 15.19 -26.67 -2.42
N ILE A 50 14.73 -25.99 -1.37
CA ILE A 50 14.62 -26.47 0.00
C ILE A 50 13.19 -26.23 0.48
N ALA A 51 12.55 -27.27 1.02
CA ALA A 51 11.20 -27.15 1.56
C ALA A 51 11.17 -26.14 2.72
N LYS A 52 10.09 -25.35 2.84
CA LYS A 52 9.86 -24.43 3.97
C LYS A 52 9.99 -25.11 5.35
N THR A 53 9.88 -26.44 5.40
CA THR A 53 9.97 -27.29 6.59
C THR A 53 11.38 -27.81 6.88
N ASP A 54 12.36 -27.48 6.06
CA ASP A 54 13.74 -27.90 6.27
C ASP A 54 14.34 -27.21 7.52
N LYS A 55 15.14 -27.97 8.27
CA LYS A 55 15.75 -27.50 9.51
C LYS A 55 16.79 -26.40 9.25
N SER A 56 17.56 -26.49 8.17
CA SER A 56 18.52 -25.47 7.75
C SER A 56 17.82 -24.20 7.30
N TYR A 57 16.69 -24.31 6.59
CA TYR A 57 15.88 -23.13 6.23
C TYR A 57 15.27 -22.46 7.47
N SER A 58 14.84 -23.24 8.47
CA SER A 58 14.33 -22.70 9.74
C SER A 58 15.42 -21.96 10.51
N LEU A 59 16.61 -22.55 10.63
CA LEU A 59 17.78 -21.92 11.27
C LEU A 59 18.21 -20.64 10.53
N TYR A 60 18.18 -20.67 9.20
CA TYR A 60 18.46 -19.51 8.36
C TYR A 60 17.50 -18.35 8.62
N ARG A 61 16.19 -18.63 8.74
CA ARG A 61 15.20 -17.61 9.11
C ARG A 61 15.48 -17.02 10.49
N GLU A 62 15.79 -17.87 11.47
CA GLU A 62 16.13 -17.41 12.83
C GLU A 62 17.36 -16.51 12.83
N MET A 63 18.42 -16.86 12.10
CA MET A 63 19.65 -16.06 12.04
C MET A 63 19.44 -14.69 11.37
N ILE A 64 18.59 -14.61 10.34
CA ILE A 64 18.22 -13.32 9.75
C ILE A 64 17.40 -12.48 10.73
N ILE A 65 16.41 -13.07 11.40
CA ILE A 65 15.63 -12.37 12.43
C ILE A 65 16.57 -11.81 13.50
N ASP A 66 17.49 -12.65 13.99
CA ASP A 66 18.48 -12.29 14.98
C ASP A 66 19.40 -11.16 14.51
N PHE A 67 19.83 -11.18 13.24
CA PHE A 67 20.62 -10.10 12.65
C PHE A 67 19.87 -8.76 12.73
N PHE A 68 18.61 -8.70 12.31
CA PHE A 68 17.82 -7.47 12.38
C PHE A 68 17.51 -7.03 13.81
N LEU A 69 17.23 -7.98 14.72
CA LEU A 69 16.93 -7.66 16.11
C LEU A 69 18.17 -7.17 16.88
N LYS A 70 19.33 -7.83 16.71
CA LYS A 70 20.58 -7.46 17.40
C LYS A 70 21.19 -6.19 16.83
N SER A 71 21.02 -5.96 15.53
CA SER A 71 21.51 -4.76 14.85
C SER A 71 20.51 -3.60 14.91
N LYS A 72 19.33 -3.73 15.52
CA LYS A 72 18.24 -2.73 15.47
C LYS A 72 18.69 -1.29 15.77
N GLU A 73 19.63 -1.08 16.68
CA GLU A 73 20.15 0.25 17.04
C GLU A 73 21.21 0.80 16.07
N LYS A 74 21.89 -0.10 15.35
CA LYS A 74 23.03 0.23 14.48
C LYS A 74 22.78 -0.07 13.01
N ILE A 75 21.64 -0.66 12.67
CA ILE A 75 21.37 -1.10 11.30
C ILE A 75 21.30 0.07 10.32
N ASP A 76 20.99 1.25 10.85
CA ASP A 76 21.02 2.53 10.14
C ASP A 76 22.42 3.08 9.89
N GLU A 77 23.43 2.49 10.53
CA GLU A 77 24.84 2.81 10.34
C GLU A 77 25.47 1.92 9.25
N TYR A 78 24.83 0.79 8.91
CA TYR A 78 25.27 -0.08 7.82
C TYR A 78 24.81 0.49 6.48
N SER A 79 25.68 0.41 5.47
CA SER A 79 25.20 0.58 4.10
C SER A 79 24.27 -0.58 3.74
N TYR A 80 23.38 -0.35 2.78
CA TYR A 80 22.57 -1.41 2.20
C TYR A 80 23.41 -2.61 1.73
N TRP A 81 24.60 -2.33 1.19
CA TRP A 81 25.56 -3.33 0.75
C TRP A 81 26.11 -4.15 1.91
N ASP A 82 26.44 -3.50 3.03
CA ASP A 82 26.88 -4.20 4.24
C ASP A 82 25.77 -5.12 4.78
N ILE A 83 24.52 -4.67 4.74
CA ILE A 83 23.37 -5.50 5.14
C ILE A 83 23.23 -6.69 4.20
N LEU A 84 23.28 -6.47 2.89
CA LEU A 84 23.15 -7.53 1.88
C LEU A 84 24.28 -8.56 2.00
N ILE A 85 25.53 -8.10 2.12
CA ILE A 85 26.70 -8.94 2.40
C ILE A 85 26.49 -9.74 3.69
N SER A 86 25.96 -9.12 4.75
CA SER A 86 25.72 -9.81 6.01
C SER A 86 24.69 -10.93 5.86
N LEU A 87 23.60 -10.66 5.15
CA LEU A 87 22.54 -11.64 4.89
C LEU A 87 23.03 -12.79 3.99
N ARG A 88 23.81 -12.45 2.95
CA ARG A 88 24.52 -13.41 2.09
C ARG A 88 25.46 -14.28 2.91
N LYS A 89 26.30 -13.72 3.79
CA LYS A 89 27.18 -14.47 4.69
C LYS A 89 26.40 -15.44 5.56
N ILE A 90 25.29 -15.02 6.17
CA ILE A 90 24.39 -15.91 6.93
C ILE A 90 23.89 -17.07 6.05
N LYS A 91 23.51 -16.81 4.80
CA LYS A 91 23.08 -17.85 3.85
C LYS A 91 24.21 -18.87 3.58
N ARG A 92 25.41 -18.41 3.23
CA ARG A 92 26.58 -19.29 2.98
C ARG A 92 27.01 -20.10 4.20
N ASP A 93 26.91 -19.52 5.40
CA ASP A 93 27.32 -20.22 6.62
C ASP A 93 26.38 -21.40 6.96
N ILE A 94 25.17 -21.41 6.38
CA ILE A 94 24.13 -22.42 6.62
C ILE A 94 24.01 -23.41 5.46
N PHE A 95 24.13 -22.93 4.21
CA PHE A 95 24.04 -23.74 3.00
C PHE A 95 25.43 -23.87 2.39
N GLY A 96 25.91 -25.11 2.21
CA GLY A 96 27.25 -25.34 1.63
C GLY A 96 27.34 -24.85 0.18
N GLU A 97 28.55 -24.59 -0.32
CA GLU A 97 28.78 -24.16 -1.71
C GLU A 97 28.10 -25.10 -2.71
N THR A 98 28.19 -26.42 -2.50
CA THR A 98 27.51 -27.42 -3.34
C THR A 98 25.99 -27.30 -3.32
N ASP A 99 25.36 -26.93 -2.20
CA ASP A 99 23.90 -26.78 -2.12
C ASP A 99 23.42 -25.53 -2.90
N LEU A 100 24.27 -24.50 -2.94
CA LEU A 100 24.01 -23.25 -3.64
C LEU A 100 24.36 -23.35 -5.15
N ILE A 101 25.41 -24.08 -5.51
CA ILE A 101 25.90 -24.26 -6.90
C ILE A 101 25.07 -25.29 -7.68
N ASN A 102 24.66 -26.42 -7.07
CA ASN A 102 23.89 -27.46 -7.76
C ASN A 102 22.42 -27.06 -8.03
N ALA A 103 21.93 -26.03 -7.34
CA ALA A 103 20.55 -25.58 -7.45
C ALA A 103 20.20 -24.98 -8.82
N PRO A 104 21.03 -24.08 -9.40
CA PRO A 104 20.89 -23.64 -10.79
C PRO A 104 20.99 -24.75 -11.84
N GLU A 105 21.91 -25.71 -11.68
CA GLU A 105 22.13 -26.80 -12.64
C GLU A 105 20.93 -27.75 -12.76
N GLN A 106 20.26 -28.07 -11.65
CA GLN A 106 19.04 -28.89 -11.66
C GLN A 106 17.83 -28.18 -12.28
N ALA A 107 17.82 -26.84 -12.29
CA ALA A 107 16.79 -26.06 -12.96
C ALA A 107 16.98 -26.05 -14.49
N LEU A 108 18.24 -26.10 -14.96
CA LEU A 108 18.61 -26.13 -16.38
C LEU A 108 18.18 -27.43 -17.08
N GLU A 109 18.23 -28.59 -16.39
CA GLU A 109 17.78 -29.88 -16.96
C GLU A 109 16.27 -29.88 -17.31
N LYS A 110 15.48 -28.97 -16.73
CA LYS A 110 14.03 -28.88 -16.96
C LYS A 110 13.61 -27.87 -18.03
N SER A 111 14.51 -27.02 -18.50
CA SER A 111 14.19 -26.05 -19.56
C SER A 111 14.58 -26.60 -20.93
N GLU A 112 13.61 -27.11 -21.70
CA GLU A 112 13.81 -27.39 -23.12
C GLU A 112 13.98 -26.06 -23.87
N PHE A 113 15.23 -25.61 -24.06
CA PHE A 113 15.51 -24.45 -24.89
C PHE A 113 15.20 -24.74 -26.35
N HIS A 114 14.20 -24.04 -26.89
CA HIS A 114 13.81 -24.16 -28.29
C HIS A 114 14.93 -23.66 -29.21
N LYS A 115 15.44 -24.55 -30.07
CA LYS A 115 16.36 -24.23 -31.18
C LYS A 115 15.65 -23.31 -32.18
N ASN A 116 15.79 -22.00 -32.02
CA ASN A 116 15.27 -21.05 -32.99
C ASN A 116 16.22 -20.92 -34.19
N LYS A 117 15.63 -20.64 -35.36
CA LYS A 117 16.38 -20.23 -36.55
C LYS A 117 17.06 -18.88 -36.28
N PRO A 118 18.32 -18.69 -36.72
CA PRO A 118 18.98 -17.39 -36.63
C PRO A 118 18.16 -16.32 -37.38
N SER A 119 17.97 -15.17 -36.76
CA SER A 119 17.24 -14.03 -37.37
C SER A 119 18.11 -13.29 -38.39
N GLU A 120 17.52 -12.42 -39.22
CA GLU A 120 18.24 -11.71 -40.28
C GLU A 120 19.05 -10.50 -39.78
N THR A 121 18.77 -9.98 -38.57
CA THR A 121 19.48 -8.81 -38.01
C THR A 121 19.79 -8.92 -36.51
N TRP A 122 20.88 -8.30 -36.05
CA TRP A 122 21.30 -8.36 -34.63
C TRP A 122 20.24 -7.82 -33.65
N LEU A 123 19.56 -6.72 -34.00
CA LEU A 123 18.50 -6.14 -33.17
C LEU A 123 17.28 -7.07 -33.06
N GLU A 124 16.96 -7.81 -34.12
CA GLU A 124 15.89 -8.79 -34.10
C GLU A 124 16.25 -9.99 -33.22
N SER A 125 17.51 -10.44 -33.25
CA SER A 125 18.01 -11.47 -32.32
C SER A 125 17.91 -11.01 -30.86
N ILE A 126 18.27 -9.76 -30.56
CA ILE A 126 18.10 -9.17 -29.21
C ILE A 126 16.64 -9.15 -28.80
N ASN A 127 15.77 -8.67 -29.69
CA ASN A 127 14.34 -8.60 -29.42
C ASN A 127 13.80 -10.01 -29.11
N ASN A 128 14.15 -11.00 -29.92
CA ASN A 128 13.74 -12.40 -29.71
C ASN A 128 14.30 -12.97 -28.39
N CYS A 129 15.54 -12.68 -28.03
CA CYS A 129 16.12 -13.08 -26.74
C CYS A 129 15.34 -12.46 -25.57
N MET A 130 14.97 -11.19 -25.66
CA MET A 130 14.16 -10.52 -24.64
C MET A 130 12.72 -11.08 -24.58
N ILE A 131 12.12 -11.45 -25.72
CA ILE A 131 10.82 -12.17 -25.77
C ILE A 131 10.94 -13.54 -25.10
N GLN A 132 11.99 -14.30 -25.38
CA GLN A 132 12.17 -15.64 -24.81
C GLN A 132 12.36 -15.59 -23.30
N LYS A 133 13.18 -14.65 -22.82
CA LYS A 133 13.31 -14.37 -21.39
C LYS A 133 11.97 -14.00 -20.78
N ASN A 134 11.10 -13.32 -21.54
CA ASN A 134 9.89 -12.69 -21.03
C ASN A 134 8.73 -12.63 -22.04
N PRO A 135 8.04 -13.75 -22.31
CA PRO A 135 7.10 -13.86 -23.44
C PRO A 135 5.85 -13.00 -23.30
N ASN A 136 5.55 -12.52 -22.09
CA ASN A 136 4.37 -11.71 -21.77
C ASN A 136 4.70 -10.22 -21.56
N LYS A 137 5.87 -9.74 -22.01
CA LYS A 137 6.35 -8.38 -21.71
C LYS A 137 6.58 -7.53 -22.94
N LYS A 138 6.46 -6.22 -22.75
CA LYS A 138 6.85 -5.23 -23.76
C LYS A 138 8.37 -5.08 -23.76
N ILE A 139 8.94 -4.89 -24.94
CA ILE A 139 10.40 -4.80 -25.11
C ILE A 139 10.74 -3.43 -25.66
N TRP A 140 11.75 -2.80 -25.06
CA TRP A 140 12.33 -1.56 -25.55
C TRP A 140 13.83 -1.73 -25.79
N ILE A 141 14.30 -1.26 -26.95
CA ILE A 141 15.69 -1.31 -27.34
C ILE A 141 16.09 0.10 -27.79
N GLN A 142 17.13 0.66 -27.19
CA GLN A 142 17.65 1.98 -27.55
C GLN A 142 18.21 1.95 -28.99
N ASN A 143 17.82 2.93 -29.81
CA ASN A 143 18.11 2.91 -31.25
C ASN A 143 19.61 2.92 -31.58
N ASP A 144 20.44 3.56 -30.77
CA ASP A 144 21.90 3.65 -30.97
C ASP A 144 22.68 2.53 -30.25
N LEU A 145 22.00 1.59 -29.58
CA LEU A 145 22.64 0.50 -28.86
C LEU A 145 23.62 -0.28 -29.75
N LYS A 146 23.21 -0.59 -30.99
CA LYS A 146 24.08 -1.26 -31.96
C LYS A 146 25.31 -0.42 -32.28
N THR A 147 25.12 0.87 -32.53
CA THR A 147 26.23 1.78 -32.83
C THR A 147 27.25 1.83 -31.69
N LYS A 148 26.80 1.78 -30.43
CA LYS A 148 27.70 1.74 -29.26
C LYS A 148 28.48 0.42 -29.20
N PHE A 149 27.83 -0.71 -29.45
CA PHE A 149 28.51 -2.02 -29.57
C PHE A 149 29.52 -2.03 -30.73
N ASP A 150 29.15 -1.52 -31.91
CA ASP A 150 30.01 -1.46 -33.09
C ASP A 150 31.28 -0.62 -32.84
N GLN A 151 31.16 0.46 -32.05
CA GLN A 151 32.25 1.38 -31.70
C GLN A 151 33.20 0.85 -30.63
N ALA A 152 32.81 -0.16 -29.85
CA ALA A 152 33.66 -0.73 -28.81
C ALA A 152 34.87 -1.46 -29.43
N ASN A 153 36.07 -1.28 -28.87
CA ASN A 153 37.24 -2.05 -29.30
C ASN A 153 37.32 -3.40 -28.58
N LYS A 154 36.78 -3.46 -27.36
CA LYS A 154 36.67 -4.66 -26.53
C LYS A 154 35.40 -4.60 -25.68
N ILE A 155 34.87 -5.76 -25.32
CA ILE A 155 33.61 -5.90 -24.57
C ILE A 155 33.89 -6.70 -23.30
N LEU A 156 33.53 -6.13 -22.14
CA LEU A 156 33.48 -6.85 -20.87
C LEU A 156 32.02 -7.21 -20.58
N PHE A 157 31.70 -8.49 -20.61
CA PHE A 157 30.37 -9.00 -20.35
C PHE A 157 30.24 -9.49 -18.91
N ILE A 158 29.26 -8.96 -18.19
CA ILE A 158 28.90 -9.33 -16.83
C ILE A 158 27.52 -10.01 -16.85
N PRO A 159 27.47 -11.34 -16.88
CA PRO A 159 26.24 -12.12 -17.03
C PRO A 159 25.41 -12.09 -15.75
N TRP A 160 24.09 -12.19 -15.91
CA TRP A 160 23.15 -12.13 -14.78
C TRP A 160 22.82 -13.50 -14.18
N ASP A 161 22.46 -14.47 -15.02
CA ASP A 161 21.92 -15.74 -14.56
C ASP A 161 22.33 -16.91 -15.46
N TYR A 162 22.35 -18.10 -14.87
CA TYR A 162 22.72 -19.35 -15.55
C TYR A 162 21.73 -19.77 -16.63
N GLN A 163 20.43 -19.46 -16.44
CA GLN A 163 19.36 -19.93 -17.32
C GLN A 163 19.50 -19.34 -18.72
N HIS A 164 19.88 -18.07 -18.79
CA HIS A 164 19.91 -17.34 -20.05
C HIS A 164 21.31 -17.18 -20.64
N PHE A 165 22.36 -17.56 -19.91
CA PHE A 165 23.73 -17.28 -20.33
C PHE A 165 24.08 -17.80 -21.74
N GLU A 166 23.75 -19.06 -22.07
CA GLU A 166 24.01 -19.62 -23.42
C GLU A 166 23.27 -18.83 -24.52
N LEU A 167 22.01 -18.45 -24.25
CA LEU A 167 21.21 -17.61 -25.14
C LEU A 167 21.81 -16.20 -25.26
N GLU A 168 22.36 -15.67 -24.18
CA GLU A 168 22.98 -14.35 -24.16
C GLU A 168 24.25 -14.32 -25.00
N ILE A 169 25.13 -15.30 -24.87
CA ILE A 169 26.35 -15.42 -25.68
C ILE A 169 26.00 -15.52 -27.17
N SER A 170 25.10 -16.44 -27.52
CA SER A 170 24.70 -16.68 -28.90
C SER A 170 23.98 -15.49 -29.55
N THR A 171 23.33 -14.64 -28.75
CA THR A 171 22.57 -13.47 -29.25
C THR A 171 23.40 -12.19 -29.26
N TRP A 172 23.93 -11.83 -28.10
CA TRP A 172 24.52 -10.51 -27.87
C TRP A 172 25.95 -10.44 -28.38
N LEU A 173 26.73 -11.49 -28.13
CA LEU A 173 28.17 -11.47 -28.35
C LEU A 173 28.58 -12.14 -29.66
N ASN A 174 27.88 -13.19 -30.08
CA ASN A 174 28.24 -14.00 -31.26
C ASN A 174 28.63 -13.20 -32.52
N PRO A 175 27.92 -12.11 -32.90
CA PRO A 175 28.29 -11.33 -34.08
C PRO A 175 29.63 -10.58 -33.97
N TYR A 176 30.19 -10.45 -32.77
CA TYR A 176 31.39 -9.67 -32.49
C TYR A 176 32.59 -10.55 -32.08
N ILE A 177 32.42 -11.86 -31.95
CA ILE A 177 33.42 -12.81 -31.44
C ILE A 177 34.71 -12.83 -32.28
N ASP A 178 34.58 -12.62 -33.60
CA ASP A 178 35.72 -12.60 -34.53
C ASP A 178 36.30 -11.19 -34.74
N GLU A 179 35.58 -10.15 -34.33
CA GLU A 179 35.93 -8.75 -34.61
C GLU A 179 36.50 -8.02 -33.39
N LYS A 180 36.11 -8.45 -32.18
CA LYS A 180 36.35 -7.73 -30.93
C LYS A 180 37.01 -8.65 -29.90
N GLN A 181 37.80 -8.07 -29.01
CA GLN A 181 38.24 -8.77 -27.80
C GLN A 181 37.08 -8.82 -26.81
N ILE A 182 36.62 -10.03 -26.46
CA ILE A 182 35.52 -10.23 -25.53
C ILE A 182 36.04 -10.92 -24.27
N GLU A 183 35.65 -10.36 -23.13
CA GLU A 183 35.98 -10.87 -21.81
C GLU A 183 34.68 -11.09 -21.04
N ILE A 184 34.53 -12.25 -20.39
CA ILE A 184 33.41 -12.53 -19.50
C ILE A 184 33.93 -12.44 -18.08
N LEU A 185 33.31 -11.58 -17.28
CA LEU A 185 33.61 -11.46 -15.87
C LEU A 185 32.66 -12.33 -15.06
N CYS A 186 33.19 -13.40 -14.48
CA CYS A 186 32.47 -14.30 -13.60
C CYS A 186 32.78 -14.02 -12.13
N PHE A 187 31.75 -14.19 -11.30
CA PHE A 187 31.86 -14.18 -9.86
C PHE A 187 31.67 -15.62 -9.37
N ASP A 188 32.77 -16.28 -9.00
CA ASP A 188 32.76 -17.68 -8.51
C ASP A 188 32.22 -17.80 -7.07
N ASP A 189 31.85 -16.67 -6.46
CA ASP A 189 31.20 -16.66 -5.15
C ASP A 189 29.69 -16.89 -5.34
N PRO A 190 29.12 -18.00 -4.80
CA PRO A 190 27.70 -18.31 -4.88
C PRO A 190 26.80 -17.26 -4.20
N LEU A 191 27.39 -16.31 -3.46
CA LEU A 191 26.69 -15.16 -2.89
C LEU A 191 26.30 -14.11 -3.93
N TYR A 192 26.81 -14.17 -5.15
CA TYR A 192 26.50 -13.22 -6.21
C TYR A 192 25.66 -13.89 -7.29
N ARG A 193 24.61 -13.20 -7.74
CA ARG A 193 23.82 -13.61 -8.92
C ARG A 193 24.65 -13.38 -10.18
N SER A 194 25.56 -14.30 -10.44
CA SER A 194 26.43 -14.41 -11.61
C SER A 194 26.60 -15.89 -11.94
N ILE A 195 27.08 -16.16 -13.15
CA ILE A 195 27.64 -17.46 -13.49
C ILE A 195 29.04 -17.64 -12.88
N THR A 196 29.40 -18.90 -12.62
CA THR A 196 30.77 -19.30 -12.31
C THR A 196 31.62 -19.38 -13.58
N SER A 197 32.94 -19.26 -13.41
CA SER A 197 33.94 -19.41 -14.45
C SER A 197 33.91 -20.81 -15.08
N GLU A 198 33.71 -21.85 -14.28
CA GLU A 198 33.57 -23.24 -14.75
C GLU A 198 32.35 -23.40 -15.67
N PHE A 199 31.18 -22.88 -15.26
CA PHE A 199 29.98 -22.92 -16.09
C PHE A 199 30.16 -22.11 -17.37
N ALA A 200 30.79 -20.94 -17.28
CA ALA A 200 31.07 -20.11 -18.45
C ALA A 200 31.94 -20.86 -19.48
N LEU A 201 33.03 -21.48 -19.03
CA LEU A 201 33.93 -22.27 -19.89
C LEU A 201 33.21 -23.46 -20.53
N MET A 202 32.37 -24.17 -19.78
CA MET A 202 31.57 -25.28 -20.31
C MET A 202 30.64 -24.82 -21.44
N VAL A 203 29.97 -23.67 -21.27
CA VAL A 203 29.07 -23.11 -22.30
C VAL A 203 29.85 -22.64 -23.53
N LEU A 204 31.03 -22.02 -23.34
CA LEU A 204 31.90 -21.61 -24.45
C LEU A 204 32.41 -22.81 -25.25
N GLU A 205 32.84 -23.89 -24.58
CA GLU A 205 33.23 -25.14 -25.21
C GLU A 205 32.07 -25.75 -26.00
N LYS A 206 30.87 -25.81 -25.41
CA LYS A 206 29.66 -26.30 -26.07
C LYS A 206 29.32 -25.53 -27.35
N LEU A 207 29.55 -24.22 -27.36
CA LEU A 207 29.32 -23.33 -28.51
C LEU A 207 30.50 -23.30 -29.51
N ASN A 208 31.60 -24.00 -29.23
CA ASN A 208 32.87 -23.96 -29.98
C ASN A 208 33.46 -22.54 -30.10
N ILE A 209 33.45 -21.79 -28.99
CA ILE A 209 33.99 -20.42 -28.93
C ILE A 209 35.27 -20.44 -28.09
N GLU A 210 36.43 -20.24 -28.74
CA GLU A 210 37.74 -20.20 -28.07
C GLU A 210 38.29 -18.79 -27.87
N SER A 211 37.75 -17.78 -28.57
CA SER A 211 38.29 -16.41 -28.58
C SER A 211 37.82 -15.52 -27.43
N ILE A 212 36.86 -15.98 -26.62
CA ILE A 212 36.36 -15.26 -25.44
C ILE A 212 37.20 -15.65 -24.21
N SER A 213 37.75 -14.66 -23.50
CA SER A 213 38.45 -14.91 -22.24
C SER A 213 37.49 -14.87 -21.05
N VAL A 214 37.68 -15.75 -20.08
CA VAL A 214 36.90 -15.77 -18.82
C VAL A 214 37.80 -15.25 -17.70
N GLN A 215 37.37 -14.17 -17.05
CA GLN A 215 38.03 -13.57 -15.90
C GLN A 215 37.26 -13.94 -14.64
N ARG A 216 37.99 -14.34 -13.60
CA ARG A 216 37.44 -14.52 -12.26
C ARG A 216 37.90 -13.35 -11.40
N LEU A 217 36.97 -12.64 -10.78
CA LEU A 217 37.29 -11.65 -9.75
C LEU A 217 36.49 -11.94 -8.49
N ASP A 218 37.12 -11.73 -7.34
CA ASP A 218 36.40 -11.69 -6.08
C ASP A 218 35.73 -10.31 -5.97
N PRO A 219 34.40 -10.23 -5.83
CA PRO A 219 33.69 -8.96 -5.72
C PRO A 219 34.10 -8.12 -4.51
N GLU A 220 34.66 -8.71 -3.45
CA GLU A 220 35.23 -7.95 -2.32
C GLU A 220 36.55 -7.24 -2.72
N GLU A 221 37.21 -7.67 -3.79
CA GLU A 221 38.47 -7.12 -4.31
C GLU A 221 38.30 -6.18 -5.52
N ILE A 222 37.06 -5.99 -5.99
CA ILE A 222 36.80 -5.15 -7.16
C ILE A 222 36.90 -3.67 -6.80
N GLU A 223 37.96 -3.04 -7.31
CA GLU A 223 38.09 -1.60 -7.31
C GLU A 223 37.34 -1.00 -8.52
N ILE A 224 36.48 -0.01 -8.30
CA ILE A 224 35.77 0.74 -9.36
C ILE A 224 36.73 1.22 -10.47
N ASP A 225 37.97 1.48 -10.10
CA ASP A 225 39.02 1.93 -11.01
C ASP A 225 39.37 0.89 -12.09
N TYR A 226 39.23 -0.41 -11.82
CA TYR A 226 39.37 -1.46 -12.84
C TYR A 226 38.42 -1.23 -14.02
N PHE A 227 37.15 -0.93 -13.75
CA PHE A 227 36.16 -0.67 -14.80
C PHE A 227 36.38 0.65 -15.51
N ARG A 228 36.81 1.69 -14.78
CA ARG A 228 37.14 2.99 -15.38
C ARG A 228 38.33 2.87 -16.32
N ASP A 229 39.35 2.10 -15.94
CA ASP A 229 40.51 1.81 -16.77
C ASP A 229 40.12 0.96 -17.99
N TYR A 230 39.21 0.00 -17.80
CA TYR A 230 38.66 -0.79 -18.90
C TYR A 230 37.93 0.08 -19.94
N ILE A 231 37.09 1.01 -19.49
CA ILE A 231 36.39 1.96 -20.36
C ILE A 231 37.38 2.92 -21.05
N THR A 232 38.32 3.50 -20.28
CA THR A 232 39.30 4.48 -20.79
C THR A 232 40.21 3.88 -21.86
N SER A 233 40.46 2.56 -21.81
CA SER A 233 41.19 1.83 -22.84
C SER A 233 40.35 1.46 -24.08
N GLY A 234 39.17 2.07 -24.24
CA GLY A 234 38.27 1.86 -25.38
C GLY A 234 37.35 0.64 -25.25
N GLY A 235 37.20 0.12 -24.03
CA GLY A 235 36.29 -0.98 -23.72
C GLY A 235 34.86 -0.52 -23.47
N SER A 236 33.90 -1.42 -23.67
CA SER A 236 32.52 -1.26 -23.24
C SER A 236 32.14 -2.35 -22.26
N ILE A 237 31.47 -1.97 -21.18
CA ILE A 237 30.96 -2.93 -20.19
C ILE A 237 29.50 -3.21 -20.56
N PHE A 238 29.15 -4.48 -20.66
CA PHE A 238 27.79 -4.93 -20.93
C PHE A 238 27.31 -5.86 -19.82
N THR A 239 26.09 -5.66 -19.32
CA THR A 239 25.47 -6.58 -18.36
C THR A 239 24.03 -6.88 -18.73
N THR A 240 23.59 -8.11 -18.47
CA THR A 240 22.17 -8.51 -18.56
C THR A 240 21.45 -8.48 -17.22
N GLY A 241 22.14 -8.03 -16.17
CA GLY A 241 21.68 -8.02 -14.78
C GLY A 241 22.25 -6.85 -14.02
N ILE A 242 21.84 -5.62 -14.38
CA ILE A 242 22.37 -4.41 -13.73
C ILE A 242 22.14 -4.41 -12.21
N TRP A 243 21.05 -5.04 -11.74
CA TRP A 243 20.59 -4.90 -10.36
C TRP A 243 21.52 -5.57 -9.34
N PRO A 244 21.92 -6.85 -9.49
CA PRO A 244 22.94 -7.46 -8.63
C PRO A 244 24.26 -6.69 -8.51
N PHE A 245 24.57 -5.85 -9.50
CA PHE A 245 25.83 -5.12 -9.62
C PHE A 245 25.63 -3.59 -9.58
N LEU A 246 24.46 -3.10 -9.17
CA LEU A 246 24.13 -1.69 -9.31
C LEU A 246 25.02 -0.80 -8.45
N SER A 247 25.38 -1.26 -7.25
CA SER A 247 26.34 -0.59 -6.37
C SER A 247 27.71 -0.40 -7.04
N LEU A 248 28.11 -1.37 -7.86
CA LEU A 248 29.35 -1.34 -8.62
C LEU A 248 29.25 -0.35 -9.79
N PHE A 249 28.14 -0.40 -10.53
CA PHE A 249 27.90 0.44 -11.70
C PHE A 249 27.45 1.87 -11.38
N LYS A 250 27.15 2.19 -10.11
CA LYS A 250 26.66 3.50 -9.69
C LYS A 250 27.58 4.64 -10.19
N ASP A 251 28.88 4.42 -10.08
CA ASP A 251 29.92 5.43 -10.36
C ASP A 251 30.69 5.17 -11.66
N ILE A 252 30.13 4.33 -12.55
CA ILE A 252 30.76 3.88 -13.79
C ILE A 252 29.87 4.28 -14.98
N SER A 253 30.47 4.94 -15.97
CA SER A 253 29.82 5.30 -17.24
C SER A 253 30.85 5.51 -18.35
N PRO A 254 30.53 5.20 -19.63
CA PRO A 254 29.28 4.60 -20.08
C PRO A 254 29.20 3.08 -19.82
N ILE A 255 27.98 2.56 -19.59
CA ILE A 255 27.72 1.11 -19.48
C ILE A 255 26.56 0.72 -20.40
N LEU A 256 26.67 -0.43 -21.05
CA LEU A 256 25.62 -1.07 -21.82
C LEU A 256 24.84 -2.05 -20.92
N PHE A 257 23.52 -2.08 -21.03
CA PHE A 257 22.70 -2.94 -20.20
C PHE A 257 21.55 -3.58 -20.97
N ALA A 258 21.14 -4.75 -20.51
CA ALA A 258 19.84 -5.35 -20.74
C ALA A 258 19.23 -5.69 -19.38
N VAL A 259 17.97 -5.31 -19.16
CA VAL A 259 17.28 -5.50 -17.89
C VAL A 259 15.92 -6.14 -18.09
N ASP A 260 15.63 -7.14 -17.24
CA ASP A 260 14.29 -7.64 -17.05
C ASP A 260 13.66 -7.02 -15.80
N ASN A 261 12.58 -6.26 -16.00
CA ASN A 261 11.81 -5.71 -14.90
C ASN A 261 10.82 -6.71 -14.27
N SER A 262 10.90 -8.04 -14.39
CA SER A 262 10.03 -8.98 -13.62
C SER A 262 10.08 -8.71 -12.11
N GLN A 263 11.29 -8.51 -11.59
CA GLN A 263 11.52 -8.18 -10.18
C GLN A 263 11.07 -6.75 -9.86
N TRP A 264 10.99 -5.90 -10.88
CA TRP A 264 10.50 -4.54 -10.78
C TRP A 264 8.98 -4.44 -10.97
N CYS A 265 8.30 -5.29 -11.73
CA CYS A 265 6.88 -5.18 -12.04
C CYS A 265 6.00 -5.76 -10.94
N SER A 266 6.50 -6.70 -10.14
CA SER A 266 5.91 -6.97 -8.82
C SER A 266 6.08 -5.78 -7.84
N ARG A 267 7.06 -4.91 -8.07
CA ARG A 267 7.30 -3.65 -7.32
C ARG A 267 6.65 -2.40 -7.94
N ALA A 268 6.33 -2.40 -9.24
CA ALA A 268 5.88 -1.23 -10.02
C ALA A 268 4.45 -1.36 -10.57
N LEU A 269 3.86 -2.56 -10.66
CA LEU A 269 2.41 -2.73 -10.88
C LEU A 269 1.57 -2.32 -9.65
N PHE A 270 2.26 -2.00 -8.57
CA PHE A 270 1.76 -1.31 -7.40
C PHE A 270 1.72 0.22 -7.55
N GLN A 271 2.37 0.75 -8.59
CA GLN A 271 2.61 2.18 -8.83
C GLN A 271 2.01 2.70 -10.13
N TYR A 272 1.23 1.87 -10.85
CA TYR A 272 0.72 2.19 -12.19
C TYR A 272 -0.72 2.73 -12.23
N SER A 273 -1.35 3.06 -11.11
CA SER A 273 -2.55 3.89 -11.20
C SER A 273 -2.12 5.35 -11.35
N TYR A 274 -2.83 6.08 -12.23
CA TYR A 274 -2.81 7.52 -12.46
C TYR A 274 -1.87 8.05 -13.56
N ASP A 275 -2.48 8.34 -14.70
CA ASP A 275 -2.26 9.61 -15.39
C ASP A 275 -3.61 10.29 -15.69
N ILE A 276 -3.50 11.55 -16.13
CA ILE A 276 -4.48 12.59 -16.52
C ILE A 276 -4.67 13.63 -15.40
N SER A 277 -4.37 14.94 -15.54
CA SER A 277 -4.10 15.82 -16.69
C SER A 277 -3.21 17.03 -16.29
N GLY A 278 -2.27 17.47 -17.15
CA GLY A 278 -2.35 18.68 -17.99
C GLY A 278 -1.59 19.88 -17.36
N ASN A 279 -0.65 20.61 -17.99
CA ASN A 279 -0.56 21.08 -19.37
C ASN A 279 0.91 21.45 -19.69
N SER A 280 1.55 20.78 -20.65
CA SER A 280 2.90 21.10 -21.13
C SER A 280 2.85 21.54 -22.59
N SER A 281 2.88 22.85 -22.81
CA SER A 281 3.26 23.41 -24.11
C SER A 281 4.70 23.85 -24.01
N ILE A 282 5.59 23.12 -24.69
CA ILE A 282 6.69 23.59 -25.53
C ILE A 282 7.81 22.54 -25.53
N LEU A 283 8.12 22.08 -26.75
CA LEU A 283 9.14 21.10 -27.17
C LEU A 283 8.75 19.64 -26.92
N LEU A 284 8.39 18.93 -28.01
CA LEU A 284 8.71 17.53 -28.33
C LEU A 284 7.84 17.06 -29.52
N LYS A 285 8.32 17.35 -30.74
CA LYS A 285 8.03 16.60 -31.98
C LYS A 285 9.25 15.64 -32.14
N GLU A 286 9.20 14.37 -32.53
CA GLU A 286 8.41 13.67 -33.55
C GLU A 286 8.20 12.18 -33.18
N GLY A 287 7.25 11.54 -33.89
CA GLY A 287 6.67 10.21 -33.69
C GLY A 287 7.60 9.05 -33.32
N ASN A 288 7.28 8.43 -32.17
CA ASN A 288 7.39 6.99 -31.88
C ASN A 288 6.84 6.63 -30.48
N TYR A 289 6.32 7.60 -29.72
CA TYR A 289 5.84 7.39 -28.34
C TYR A 289 4.37 6.98 -28.20
N LYS A 290 3.54 7.16 -29.25
CA LYS A 290 2.09 6.90 -29.15
C LYS A 290 1.74 5.42 -29.05
N ASP A 291 2.56 4.52 -29.58
CA ASP A 291 2.29 3.08 -29.56
C ASP A 291 2.66 2.43 -28.21
N ILE A 292 3.51 3.09 -27.41
CA ILE A 292 3.94 2.58 -26.11
C ILE A 292 2.87 2.87 -25.03
N LEU A 293 2.21 4.03 -25.08
CA LEU A 293 1.32 4.53 -24.04
C LEU A 293 -0.13 4.01 -24.15
N ILE A 294 -0.63 3.68 -25.34
CA ILE A 294 -2.05 3.29 -25.54
C ILE A 294 -2.34 1.87 -25.00
N ASP A 295 -1.34 1.00 -24.85
CA ASP A 295 -1.51 -0.42 -24.51
C ASP A 295 -0.95 -0.84 -23.13
N LEU A 296 -0.81 0.07 -22.16
CA LEU A 296 -0.25 -0.23 -20.82
C LEU A 296 -1.31 -0.44 -19.72
N ASN A 297 -2.60 -0.49 -20.07
CA ASN A 297 -3.74 -0.67 -19.14
C ASN A 297 -3.90 -2.08 -18.52
N GLY A 298 -2.81 -2.81 -18.29
CA GLY A 298 -2.86 -4.09 -17.59
C GLY A 298 -1.49 -4.69 -17.40
N THR A 299 -1.11 -4.93 -16.13
CA THR A 299 -0.19 -5.96 -15.61
C THR A 299 0.94 -6.55 -16.46
N ASN A 300 1.54 -5.80 -17.39
CA ASN A 300 2.60 -6.33 -18.25
C ASN A 300 3.90 -5.59 -18.00
N GLY A 301 4.92 -6.32 -17.57
CA GLY A 301 6.24 -5.74 -17.34
C GLY A 301 6.96 -5.31 -18.62
N ILE A 302 8.05 -4.54 -18.45
CA ILE A 302 8.88 -4.06 -19.57
C ILE A 302 10.29 -4.65 -19.46
N SER A 303 10.80 -5.25 -20.52
CA SER A 303 12.22 -5.58 -20.63
C SER A 303 12.91 -4.50 -21.49
N ALA A 304 14.08 -4.01 -21.07
CA ALA A 304 14.75 -2.87 -21.71
C ALA A 304 16.22 -3.18 -22.02
N ALA A 305 16.75 -2.63 -23.11
CA ALA A 305 18.18 -2.64 -23.41
C ALA A 305 18.66 -1.28 -23.90
N GLY A 306 19.78 -0.80 -23.37
CA GLY A 306 20.28 0.55 -23.66
C GLY A 306 21.69 0.83 -23.16
N CYS A 307 22.07 2.11 -23.19
CA CYS A 307 23.34 2.62 -22.72
C CYS A 307 23.10 3.70 -21.66
N LEU A 308 23.77 3.57 -20.51
CA LEU A 308 23.85 4.60 -19.49
C LEU A 308 25.09 5.45 -19.77
N GLU A 309 24.90 6.71 -20.17
CA GLU A 309 26.00 7.59 -20.62
C GLU A 309 26.63 8.41 -19.50
N GLU A 310 25.93 8.60 -18.39
CA GLU A 310 26.39 9.34 -17.21
C GLU A 310 26.28 8.46 -15.96
N PRO A 311 27.15 8.62 -14.94
CA PRO A 311 27.00 7.90 -13.69
C PRO A 311 25.65 8.21 -13.04
N PHE A 312 25.18 7.32 -12.18
CA PHE A 312 24.01 7.62 -11.38
C PHE A 312 24.33 8.82 -10.48
N LYS A 313 23.42 9.81 -10.41
CA LYS A 313 23.61 10.96 -9.52
C LYS A 313 23.75 10.49 -8.07
N ALA A 314 24.61 11.15 -7.29
CA ALA A 314 24.97 10.72 -5.95
C ALA A 314 23.76 10.61 -4.99
N ASP A 315 22.73 11.42 -5.23
CA ASP A 315 21.45 11.50 -4.52
C ASP A 315 20.40 10.47 -4.99
N ILE A 316 20.73 9.62 -5.97
CA ILE A 316 19.89 8.49 -6.37
C ILE A 316 19.99 7.41 -5.29
N ASP A 317 18.91 7.30 -4.51
CA ASP A 317 18.68 6.22 -3.55
C ASP A 317 18.18 4.96 -4.28
N ILE A 318 19.08 4.00 -4.42
CA ILE A 318 18.86 2.72 -5.09
C ILE A 318 18.50 1.58 -4.11
N SER A 319 18.54 1.85 -2.80
CA SER A 319 18.45 0.82 -1.75
C SER A 319 17.04 0.35 -1.42
N GLY A 320 16.02 0.95 -2.05
CA GLY A 320 14.63 0.57 -1.86
C GLY A 320 13.69 1.76 -1.90
N VAL A 321 13.13 2.01 -3.09
CA VAL A 321 11.81 2.63 -3.32
C VAL A 321 11.43 3.73 -2.31
N GLN A 322 12.00 4.92 -2.48
CA GLN A 322 11.35 6.14 -2.02
C GLN A 322 10.47 6.68 -3.14
N TYR A 323 9.15 6.47 -2.97
CA TYR A 323 8.05 7.32 -3.46
C TYR A 323 7.94 7.64 -4.97
N SER A 324 6.83 7.15 -5.54
CA SER A 324 6.05 7.68 -6.68
C SER A 324 6.76 8.07 -7.99
N ALA A 325 6.32 7.42 -9.07
CA ALA A 325 6.19 7.94 -10.43
C ALA A 325 7.31 8.87 -10.93
N THR A 326 8.37 8.25 -11.41
CA THR A 326 8.93 8.64 -12.70
C THR A 326 9.20 7.36 -13.49
N ASN A 327 8.86 7.35 -14.78
CA ASN A 327 9.53 6.38 -15.64
C ASN A 327 11.05 6.65 -15.51
N ILE A 328 11.90 5.66 -15.77
CA ILE A 328 13.35 5.81 -15.62
C ILE A 328 13.89 7.07 -16.34
N ILE A 329 13.21 7.55 -17.38
CA ILE A 329 13.55 8.76 -18.13
C ILE A 329 13.23 10.04 -17.35
N ASP A 330 12.10 10.15 -16.65
CA ASP A 330 11.76 11.31 -15.82
C ASP A 330 12.56 11.33 -14.51
N HIS A 331 13.00 10.15 -14.06
CA HIS A 331 13.93 9.96 -12.95
C HIS A 331 15.33 10.48 -13.32
N ILE A 332 15.82 10.10 -14.51
CA ILE A 332 17.05 10.63 -15.11
C ILE A 332 16.95 12.15 -15.31
N LYS A 333 15.74 12.67 -15.64
CA LYS A 333 15.48 14.11 -15.79
C LYS A 333 15.24 14.89 -14.48
N GLY A 334 15.22 14.24 -13.31
CA GLY A 334 15.18 14.91 -12.00
C GLY A 334 13.80 15.29 -11.45
N SER A 335 12.72 14.64 -11.87
CA SER A 335 11.38 14.89 -11.32
C SER A 335 11.12 13.97 -10.11
N SER A 336 11.36 14.43 -8.88
CA SER A 336 11.26 13.63 -7.64
C SER A 336 10.08 14.09 -6.76
N PRO A 337 9.55 13.23 -5.85
CA PRO A 337 8.70 13.63 -4.72
C PRO A 337 9.18 14.85 -3.93
N LEU A 338 10.46 15.21 -4.05
CA LEU A 338 11.03 16.46 -3.52
C LEU A 338 10.29 17.73 -4.01
N ASN A 339 9.50 17.66 -5.09
CA ASN A 339 8.70 18.78 -5.61
C ASN A 339 7.30 18.87 -4.97
N PHE A 340 6.95 18.01 -4.00
CA PHE A 340 5.63 18.08 -3.33
C PHE A 340 5.31 19.47 -2.72
N PRO A 341 6.26 20.21 -2.12
CA PRO A 341 6.00 21.58 -1.65
C PRO A 341 5.60 22.54 -2.78
N GLU A 342 6.22 22.42 -3.94
CA GLU A 342 5.85 23.19 -5.13
C GLU A 342 4.43 22.81 -5.59
N LYS A 343 4.11 21.52 -5.57
CA LYS A 343 2.76 21.01 -5.86
C LYS A 343 1.69 21.51 -4.89
N LEU A 344 2.02 21.66 -3.59
CA LEU A 344 1.10 22.27 -2.62
C LEU A 344 0.82 23.73 -2.94
N PHE A 345 1.87 24.48 -3.31
CA PHE A 345 1.72 25.87 -3.74
C PHE A 345 0.87 25.97 -5.02
N GLU A 346 1.10 25.10 -5.99
CA GLU A 346 0.29 25.01 -7.21
C GLU A 346 -1.16 24.63 -6.90
N ASN A 347 -1.40 23.71 -5.96
CA ASN A 347 -2.74 23.32 -5.54
C ASN A 347 -3.48 24.49 -4.89
N ARG A 348 -2.84 25.24 -3.99
CA ARG A 348 -3.41 26.46 -3.40
C ARG A 348 -3.75 27.50 -4.47
N LYS A 349 -2.82 27.72 -5.41
CA LYS A 349 -3.02 28.66 -6.53
C LYS A 349 -4.15 28.20 -7.47
N TRP A 350 -4.26 26.90 -7.69
CA TRP A 350 -5.32 26.32 -8.51
C TRP A 350 -6.68 26.49 -7.84
N ILE A 351 -6.84 26.08 -6.58
CA ILE A 351 -8.10 26.25 -5.83
C ILE A 351 -8.51 27.71 -5.74
N SER A 352 -7.60 28.61 -5.37
CA SER A 352 -7.89 30.05 -5.30
C SER A 352 -8.24 30.67 -6.65
N GLY A 353 -7.92 30.00 -7.76
CA GLY A 353 -8.33 30.39 -9.11
C GLY A 353 -9.75 29.97 -9.51
N LEU A 354 -10.38 29.07 -8.75
CA LEU A 354 -11.72 28.55 -9.02
C LEU A 354 -12.76 29.40 -8.28
N LYS A 355 -13.64 30.08 -9.02
CA LYS A 355 -14.62 31.03 -8.45
C LYS A 355 -15.65 30.34 -7.56
N GLU A 356 -15.94 29.10 -7.88
CA GLU A 356 -16.92 28.23 -7.23
C GLU A 356 -16.46 27.86 -5.81
N PHE A 357 -15.17 27.98 -5.51
CA PHE A 357 -14.58 27.72 -4.20
C PHE A 357 -14.38 28.99 -3.35
N ASN A 358 -14.88 30.16 -3.79
CA ASN A 358 -14.71 31.42 -3.05
C ASN A 358 -15.37 31.46 -1.66
N HIS A 359 -16.29 30.53 -1.37
CA HIS A 359 -16.97 30.39 -0.08
C HIS A 359 -16.32 29.33 0.83
N VAL A 360 -15.13 28.86 0.45
CA VAL A 360 -14.41 27.80 1.13
C VAL A 360 -13.03 28.28 1.53
N ASP A 361 -12.70 28.12 2.81
CA ASP A 361 -11.35 28.35 3.31
C ASP A 361 -10.54 27.05 3.15
N TYR A 362 -9.69 26.98 2.11
CA TYR A 362 -8.71 25.90 1.96
C TYR A 362 -7.37 26.29 2.60
N ASN A 363 -6.81 25.39 3.40
CA ASN A 363 -5.48 25.53 3.99
C ASN A 363 -4.66 24.24 3.77
N SER A 364 -3.35 24.36 3.59
CA SER A 364 -2.44 23.21 3.49
C SER A 364 -1.03 23.53 3.98
N ASP A 365 -0.79 23.47 5.28
CA ASP A 365 0.43 23.99 5.93
C ASP A 365 1.06 22.96 6.87
N PHE A 366 2.31 23.23 7.27
CA PHE A 366 3.06 22.43 8.23
C PHE A 366 2.89 22.98 9.65
N PHE A 367 2.62 22.07 10.58
CA PHE A 367 2.46 22.35 11.99
C PHE A 367 3.26 21.36 12.83
N LYS A 368 3.54 21.72 14.07
CA LYS A 368 4.06 20.79 15.08
C LYS A 368 3.42 21.08 16.43
N ILE A 369 3.50 20.11 17.34
CA ILE A 369 3.01 20.25 18.71
C ILE A 369 4.15 20.74 19.61
N VAL A 370 3.92 21.83 20.34
CA VAL A 370 4.82 22.35 21.37
C VAL A 370 4.02 22.53 22.66
N GLY A 371 4.24 21.63 23.62
CA GLY A 371 3.38 21.52 24.80
C GLY A 371 1.94 21.17 24.39
N GLU A 372 0.98 22.01 24.78
CA GLU A 372 -0.44 21.81 24.47
C GLU A 372 -0.93 22.54 23.22
N LYS A 373 -0.02 23.16 22.45
CA LYS A 373 -0.40 23.98 21.29
C LYS A 373 0.17 23.40 20.00
N ALA A 374 -0.64 23.44 18.95
CA ALA A 374 -0.16 23.35 17.59
C ALA A 374 0.40 24.71 17.18
N ILE A 375 1.58 24.74 16.56
CA ILE A 375 2.16 25.95 15.99
C ILE A 375 2.59 25.67 14.56
N GLN A 376 2.43 26.66 13.67
CA GLN A 376 2.95 26.58 12.31
C GLN A 376 4.48 26.43 12.34
N CYS A 377 5.03 25.58 11.47
CA CYS A 377 6.46 25.28 11.41
C CYS A 377 6.95 25.12 9.97
N GLY A 378 8.27 25.01 9.79
CA GLY A 378 8.88 24.67 8.51
C GLY A 378 8.82 23.18 8.19
N ILE A 379 8.78 22.84 6.90
CA ILE A 379 8.76 21.46 6.38
C ILE A 379 9.92 20.57 6.87
N ASN A 380 11.07 21.17 7.18
CA ASN A 380 12.28 20.45 7.59
C ASN A 380 12.41 20.34 9.12
N GLU A 381 11.44 20.85 9.88
CA GLU A 381 11.47 20.76 11.34
C GLU A 381 11.14 19.33 11.80
N GLN A 382 11.81 18.91 12.88
CA GLN A 382 11.47 17.65 13.54
C GLN A 382 10.01 17.69 14.00
N ASP A 383 9.30 16.57 13.84
CA ASP A 383 7.88 16.43 14.19
C ASP A 383 6.94 17.34 13.37
N ALA A 384 7.38 17.82 12.20
CA ALA A 384 6.51 18.52 11.28
C ALA A 384 5.38 17.60 10.79
N VAL A 385 4.19 18.18 10.67
CA VAL A 385 2.95 17.55 10.25
C VAL A 385 2.28 18.43 9.21
N LEU A 386 2.13 17.91 8.00
CA LEU A 386 1.34 18.54 6.95
C LEU A 386 -0.14 18.29 7.19
N ILE A 387 -0.91 19.38 7.22
CA ILE A 387 -2.36 19.36 7.38
C ILE A 387 -2.97 20.04 6.18
N SER A 388 -3.84 19.33 5.46
CA SER A 388 -4.67 19.89 4.39
C SER A 388 -6.12 19.90 4.82
N SER A 389 -6.77 21.06 4.79
CA SER A 389 -8.11 21.24 5.35
C SER A 389 -8.98 22.14 4.50
N VAL A 390 -10.28 21.93 4.64
CA VAL A 390 -11.35 22.67 4.00
C VAL A 390 -12.35 23.08 5.07
N ILE A 391 -12.67 24.37 5.13
CA ILE A 391 -13.71 24.91 6.03
C ILE A 391 -14.77 25.60 5.18
N SER A 392 -16.03 25.29 5.44
CA SER A 392 -17.18 25.84 4.69
C SER A 392 -18.39 26.03 5.61
N ASP A 393 -19.37 26.82 5.21
CA ASP A 393 -20.62 26.93 5.97
C ASP A 393 -21.54 25.72 5.67
N GLU A 394 -22.20 25.18 6.70
CA GLU A 394 -23.15 24.06 6.55
C GLU A 394 -24.31 24.43 5.61
N SER A 395 -24.73 25.70 5.61
CA SER A 395 -25.83 26.17 4.75
C SER A 395 -25.49 26.15 3.25
N SER A 396 -24.24 26.42 2.88
CA SER A 396 -23.76 26.46 1.49
C SER A 396 -23.20 25.12 1.00
N THR A 397 -23.33 24.07 1.81
CA THR A 397 -22.66 22.80 1.58
C THR A 397 -23.66 21.65 1.69
N GLU A 398 -23.51 20.67 0.82
CA GLU A 398 -24.20 19.39 0.91
C GLU A 398 -23.16 18.32 1.22
N VAL A 399 -23.39 17.54 2.27
CA VAL A 399 -22.53 16.40 2.61
C VAL A 399 -23.25 15.07 2.42
N LYS A 400 -22.58 14.12 1.78
CA LYS A 400 -23.14 12.80 1.50
C LYS A 400 -22.06 11.72 1.54
N PRO A 401 -22.33 10.55 2.15
CA PRO A 401 -21.52 9.37 1.90
C PRO A 401 -21.78 8.85 0.48
N LEU A 402 -20.73 8.41 -0.18
CA LEU A 402 -20.76 7.76 -1.48
C LEU A 402 -20.31 6.30 -1.29
N PHE A 403 -21.13 5.36 -1.74
CA PHE A 403 -20.91 3.92 -1.61
C PHE A 403 -20.73 3.30 -3.00
N PHE A 404 -19.75 2.42 -3.12
CA PHE A 404 -19.42 1.73 -4.37
C PHE A 404 -19.32 0.22 -4.12
N ASP A 405 -19.79 -0.57 -5.07
CA ASP A 405 -19.78 -2.05 -4.99
C ASP A 405 -18.37 -2.65 -5.08
N SER A 406 -17.38 -1.85 -5.48
CA SER A 406 -15.99 -2.28 -5.63
C SER A 406 -15.01 -1.15 -5.33
N MET A 407 -13.74 -1.52 -5.17
CA MET A 407 -12.65 -0.59 -4.88
C MET A 407 -12.48 0.36 -6.05
N THR A 408 -12.96 1.59 -5.86
CA THR A 408 -13.10 2.59 -6.91
C THR A 408 -11.93 3.55 -6.86
N ASP A 409 -11.35 3.84 -8.02
CA ASP A 409 -10.34 4.89 -8.15
C ASP A 409 -10.99 6.27 -8.05
N VAL A 410 -10.32 7.26 -7.45
CA VAL A 410 -10.93 8.59 -7.30
C VAL A 410 -11.23 9.25 -8.64
N ASN A 411 -10.46 8.94 -9.69
CA ASN A 411 -10.68 9.46 -11.03
C ASN A 411 -11.86 8.77 -11.74
N GLU A 412 -12.33 7.64 -11.23
CA GLU A 412 -13.54 6.95 -11.72
C GLU A 412 -14.82 7.51 -11.07
N ILE A 413 -14.68 8.35 -10.04
CA ILE A 413 -15.80 8.95 -9.31
C ILE A 413 -16.35 10.13 -10.10
N SER A 414 -17.49 9.93 -10.76
CA SER A 414 -18.24 11.00 -11.40
C SER A 414 -19.20 11.66 -10.40
N VAL A 415 -18.71 12.64 -9.64
CA VAL A 415 -19.57 13.53 -8.84
C VAL A 415 -19.79 14.82 -9.60
N ALA A 416 -21.05 15.11 -9.96
CA ALA A 416 -21.40 16.36 -10.60
C ALA A 416 -21.21 17.55 -9.64
N GLY A 417 -20.83 18.70 -10.19
CA GLY A 417 -20.62 19.93 -9.40
C GLY A 417 -19.22 20.08 -8.82
N TYR A 418 -19.10 20.95 -7.82
CA TYR A 418 -17.83 21.37 -7.24
C TYR A 418 -17.78 20.97 -5.77
N GLY A 419 -16.64 20.47 -5.30
CA GLY A 419 -16.55 20.06 -3.91
C GLY A 419 -15.26 19.33 -3.55
N PHE A 420 -15.34 18.58 -2.47
CA PHE A 420 -14.23 17.79 -1.94
C PHE A 420 -14.67 16.37 -1.62
N LEU A 421 -13.76 15.43 -1.83
CA LEU A 421 -13.90 14.03 -1.47
C LEU A 421 -12.81 13.66 -0.46
N SER A 422 -13.16 12.77 0.45
CA SER A 422 -12.22 12.14 1.37
C SER A 422 -12.61 10.69 1.64
N CYS A 423 -11.71 9.90 2.22
CA CYS A 423 -12.09 8.63 2.83
C CYS A 423 -13.21 8.84 3.86
N PHE A 424 -14.04 7.81 4.06
CA PHE A 424 -15.17 7.88 4.99
C PHE A 424 -15.04 6.92 6.16
N ASN A 425 -15.23 5.61 5.95
CA ASN A 425 -15.36 4.68 7.06
C ASN A 425 -14.63 3.34 6.82
N TYR A 426 -14.55 2.53 7.87
CA TYR A 426 -13.90 1.24 7.89
C TYR A 426 -14.74 0.18 7.14
N TYR A 427 -14.06 -0.59 6.31
CA TYR A 427 -14.63 -1.66 5.49
C TYR A 427 -14.01 -3.01 5.84
N PHE A 428 -14.83 -4.06 5.77
CA PHE A 428 -14.35 -5.42 5.90
C PHE A 428 -13.75 -5.90 4.57
N THR A 429 -12.44 -5.69 4.44
CA THR A 429 -11.70 -5.96 3.19
C THR A 429 -11.65 -7.44 2.85
N SER A 430 -11.36 -7.78 1.59
CA SER A 430 -11.13 -9.18 1.17
C SER A 430 -10.02 -9.87 1.97
N ASN A 431 -9.04 -9.13 2.51
CA ASN A 431 -8.02 -9.70 3.40
C ASN A 431 -8.61 -10.11 4.76
N LEU A 432 -9.45 -9.26 5.34
CA LEU A 432 -10.16 -9.57 6.59
C LEU A 432 -11.13 -10.74 6.40
N VAL A 433 -11.80 -10.84 5.25
CA VAL A 433 -12.62 -12.01 4.87
C VAL A 433 -11.80 -13.30 4.87
N LYS A 434 -10.63 -13.29 4.20
CA LYS A 434 -9.72 -14.46 4.19
C LYS A 434 -9.26 -14.83 5.59
N LEU A 435 -8.96 -13.86 6.45
CA LEU A 435 -8.56 -14.10 7.83
C LEU A 435 -9.70 -14.66 8.70
N TYR A 436 -10.92 -14.15 8.51
CA TYR A 436 -12.12 -14.65 9.17
C TYR A 436 -12.40 -16.10 8.75
N ASN A 437 -12.45 -16.38 7.44
CA ASN A 437 -12.77 -17.71 6.90
C ASN A 437 -11.77 -18.78 7.31
N LYS A 438 -10.49 -18.44 7.54
CA LYS A 438 -9.50 -19.38 8.11
C LYS A 438 -9.87 -19.90 9.51
N LYS A 439 -10.67 -19.15 10.26
CA LYS A 439 -11.11 -19.47 11.62
C LYS A 439 -12.61 -19.80 11.71
N ALA A 440 -13.36 -19.62 10.63
CA ALA A 440 -14.79 -19.84 10.62
C ALA A 440 -15.10 -21.36 10.65
N PRO A 441 -16.11 -21.80 11.41
CA PRO A 441 -16.64 -23.15 11.27
C PRO A 441 -17.16 -23.40 9.86
N ARG A 442 -17.13 -24.67 9.42
CA ARG A 442 -17.66 -25.05 8.11
C ARG A 442 -19.15 -24.70 8.02
N GLY A 443 -19.51 -24.01 6.95
CA GLY A 443 -20.86 -23.49 6.71
C GLY A 443 -21.13 -22.11 7.32
N GLN A 444 -20.12 -21.47 7.92
CA GLN A 444 -20.19 -20.07 8.40
C GLN A 444 -19.16 -19.18 7.70
N GLU A 445 -18.52 -19.66 6.64
CA GLU A 445 -17.60 -18.87 5.83
C GLU A 445 -18.35 -17.75 5.08
N LEU A 446 -17.70 -16.59 4.96
CA LEU A 446 -18.20 -15.45 4.23
C LEU A 446 -17.90 -15.59 2.75
N ASN A 447 -18.94 -15.40 1.93
CA ASN A 447 -18.84 -15.26 0.47
C ASN A 447 -19.06 -13.81 0.02
N ILE A 448 -19.17 -12.89 0.96
CA ILE A 448 -19.23 -11.45 0.74
C ILE A 448 -17.86 -10.83 0.97
N GLU A 449 -17.53 -9.84 0.16
CA GLU A 449 -16.33 -9.05 0.32
C GLU A 449 -16.68 -7.58 0.39
N ASN A 450 -15.80 -6.77 0.99
CA ASN A 450 -15.81 -5.32 0.80
C ASN A 450 -17.09 -4.62 1.30
N PHE A 451 -17.63 -5.10 2.42
CA PHE A 451 -18.85 -4.55 3.03
C PHE A 451 -18.58 -3.67 4.26
N PHE A 452 -19.59 -2.91 4.66
CA PHE A 452 -19.53 -1.99 5.80
C PHE A 452 -19.64 -2.74 7.13
N ILE A 453 -18.75 -2.44 8.08
CA ILE A 453 -18.58 -3.23 9.31
C ILE A 453 -19.71 -3.03 10.33
N ASP A 454 -20.25 -1.81 10.48
CA ASP A 454 -21.13 -1.44 11.61
C ASP A 454 -22.56 -1.04 11.15
N TYR A 455 -23.19 -0.07 11.80
CA TYR A 455 -24.47 0.51 11.40
C TYR A 455 -24.42 1.33 10.11
N MET A 456 -25.34 1.05 9.19
CA MET A 456 -25.62 1.84 8.01
C MET A 456 -27.12 1.99 7.85
N GLY A 457 -27.62 3.22 8.00
CA GLY A 457 -29.00 3.61 7.76
C GLY A 457 -29.10 4.60 6.60
N LEU A 458 -29.79 4.22 5.53
CA LEU A 458 -30.05 5.04 4.34
C LEU A 458 -31.55 5.15 4.14
N PHE A 459 -32.09 6.37 4.16
CA PHE A 459 -33.53 6.65 4.25
C PHE A 459 -34.02 7.67 3.21
N ASP A 460 -33.23 7.96 2.19
CA ASP A 460 -33.55 8.95 1.16
C ASP A 460 -34.30 8.34 -0.04
N GLY A 461 -35.32 9.07 -0.52
CA GLY A 461 -36.17 8.66 -1.63
C GLY A 461 -36.89 7.32 -1.40
N ASN A 462 -36.72 6.40 -2.37
CA ASN A 462 -37.28 5.04 -2.31
C ASN A 462 -36.31 4.02 -1.70
N VAL A 463 -35.10 4.44 -1.33
CA VAL A 463 -34.09 3.55 -0.75
C VAL A 463 -34.28 3.55 0.76
N LYS A 464 -34.62 2.39 1.30
CA LYS A 464 -34.63 2.14 2.74
C LYS A 464 -33.75 0.94 3.02
N PHE A 465 -32.57 1.20 3.54
CA PHE A 465 -31.63 0.18 4.01
C PHE A 465 -31.24 0.48 5.44
N GLU A 466 -31.18 -0.54 6.28
CA GLU A 466 -30.75 -0.41 7.66
C GLU A 466 -30.08 -1.70 8.16
N SER A 467 -28.87 -1.58 8.73
CA SER A 467 -28.18 -2.68 9.42
C SER A 467 -28.22 -2.51 10.94
N LEU A 468 -27.64 -3.45 11.69
CA LEU A 468 -27.51 -3.37 13.14
C LEU A 468 -26.25 -2.58 13.55
N PRO A 469 -26.33 -1.71 14.57
CA PRO A 469 -25.13 -1.22 15.24
C PRO A 469 -24.51 -2.36 16.06
N LEU A 470 -23.24 -2.65 15.83
CA LEU A 470 -22.59 -3.84 16.37
C LEU A 470 -21.83 -3.60 17.67
N TYR A 471 -21.31 -2.39 17.83
CA TYR A 471 -20.52 -1.97 18.97
C TYR A 471 -21.12 -0.70 19.59
N LYS A 472 -20.36 -0.06 20.47
CA LYS A 472 -20.72 1.26 21.05
C LYS A 472 -19.98 2.40 20.33
N LYS A 473 -19.70 2.22 19.04
CA LYS A 473 -18.97 3.20 18.23
C LYS A 473 -19.87 4.40 17.92
N ALA A 474 -19.24 5.53 17.61
CA ALA A 474 -19.97 6.75 17.34
C ALA A 474 -20.65 6.74 15.98
N PHE A 475 -21.68 7.58 15.85
CA PHE A 475 -22.45 7.80 14.63
C PHE A 475 -22.19 9.17 14.05
N LEU A 476 -22.34 9.28 12.72
CA LEU A 476 -22.52 10.52 11.98
C LEU A 476 -23.82 10.40 11.17
N GLY A 477 -24.67 11.42 11.20
CA GLY A 477 -25.89 11.45 10.40
C GLY A 477 -26.21 12.84 9.85
N SER A 478 -27.10 12.84 8.86
CA SER A 478 -27.68 14.05 8.27
C SER A 478 -29.20 13.93 8.19
N THR A 479 -29.89 15.02 8.47
CA THR A 479 -31.33 15.13 8.25
C THR A 479 -31.66 15.35 6.78
N LYS A 480 -32.92 15.17 6.40
CA LYS A 480 -33.44 15.50 5.05
C LYS A 480 -33.31 16.99 4.70
N GLU A 481 -33.15 17.84 5.71
CA GLU A 481 -32.88 19.28 5.55
C GLU A 481 -31.36 19.58 5.43
N GLY A 482 -30.50 18.56 5.57
CA GLY A 482 -29.05 18.67 5.48
C GLY A 482 -28.34 19.00 6.79
N SER A 483 -29.06 19.09 7.92
CA SER A 483 -28.45 19.36 9.23
C SER A 483 -27.71 18.13 9.76
N LEU A 484 -26.50 18.34 10.28
CA LEU A 484 -25.62 17.26 10.75
C LEU A 484 -25.69 17.02 12.25
N PHE A 485 -25.44 15.79 12.64
CA PHE A 485 -25.28 15.39 14.05
C PHE A 485 -24.32 14.21 14.16
N ALA A 486 -23.67 14.12 15.32
CA ALA A 486 -22.82 12.99 15.69
C ALA A 486 -22.98 12.72 17.19
N GLY A 487 -22.76 11.48 17.60
CA GLY A 487 -22.92 11.06 18.99
C GLY A 487 -22.89 9.54 19.15
N HIS A 488 -22.98 9.07 20.40
CA HIS A 488 -23.20 7.67 20.73
C HIS A 488 -24.67 7.44 21.03
N TYR A 489 -25.33 6.57 20.26
CA TYR A 489 -26.76 6.29 20.42
C TYR A 489 -26.96 4.80 20.74
N GLY A 490 -27.63 4.52 21.85
CA GLY A 490 -27.92 3.15 22.28
C GLY A 490 -29.13 2.57 21.56
N ILE A 491 -29.19 1.26 21.41
CA ILE A 491 -30.37 0.58 20.87
C ILE A 491 -31.50 0.63 21.91
N GLU A 492 -32.68 1.07 21.49
CA GLU A 492 -33.93 0.98 22.26
C GLU A 492 -34.71 -0.27 21.88
N LYS A 493 -34.89 -0.47 20.57
CA LYS A 493 -35.67 -1.59 20.02
C LYS A 493 -35.13 -1.95 18.64
N VAL A 494 -35.15 -3.23 18.31
CA VAL A 494 -34.89 -3.76 16.97
C VAL A 494 -36.13 -4.50 16.49
N THR A 495 -36.63 -4.11 15.33
CA THR A 495 -37.59 -4.92 14.57
C THR A 495 -36.86 -5.60 13.42
N MET A 496 -36.94 -6.92 13.34
CA MET A 496 -36.41 -7.72 12.25
C MET A 496 -37.55 -8.35 11.47
N THR A 497 -37.55 -8.18 10.15
CA THR A 497 -38.50 -8.83 9.24
C THR A 497 -37.76 -9.86 8.41
N LEU A 498 -38.26 -11.11 8.43
CA LEU A 498 -37.70 -12.23 7.70
C LEU A 498 -38.80 -12.96 6.93
N GLY A 499 -38.93 -12.66 5.64
CA GLY A 499 -40.07 -13.11 4.84
C GLY A 499 -41.38 -12.55 5.40
N ALA A 500 -42.28 -13.44 5.84
CA ALA A 500 -43.53 -13.06 6.50
C ALA A 500 -43.38 -12.90 8.03
N GLU A 501 -42.29 -13.39 8.61
CA GLU A 501 -42.08 -13.42 10.06
C GLU A 501 -41.54 -12.08 10.56
N HIS A 502 -42.01 -11.68 11.75
CA HIS A 502 -41.68 -10.40 12.37
C HIS A 502 -41.23 -10.65 13.81
N PHE A 503 -40.04 -10.16 14.14
CA PHE A 503 -39.45 -10.28 15.46
C PHE A 503 -39.17 -8.90 16.02
N GLU A 504 -39.45 -8.72 17.31
CA GLU A 504 -39.16 -7.49 18.04
C GLU A 504 -38.29 -7.82 19.25
N PHE A 505 -37.22 -7.04 19.41
CA PHE A 505 -36.28 -7.20 20.50
C PHE A 505 -36.11 -5.84 21.16
N ASP A 506 -36.43 -5.75 22.44
CA ASP A 506 -36.10 -4.57 23.25
C ASP A 506 -34.63 -4.58 23.67
N SER A 507 -34.18 -3.49 24.30
CA SER A 507 -32.79 -3.40 24.77
C SER A 507 -32.40 -4.50 25.77
N ASP A 508 -33.38 -5.07 26.49
CA ASP A 508 -33.15 -6.12 27.49
C ASP A 508 -32.99 -7.51 26.86
N SER A 509 -33.33 -7.65 25.58
CA SER A 509 -33.19 -8.86 24.77
C SER A 509 -31.91 -8.89 23.92
N ILE A 510 -31.06 -7.86 24.02
CA ILE A 510 -29.81 -7.74 23.28
C ILE A 510 -28.62 -8.03 24.20
N ASN A 511 -27.74 -8.96 23.80
CA ASN A 511 -26.57 -9.39 24.60
C ASN A 511 -26.93 -9.80 26.04
N LYS A 512 -28.14 -10.34 26.22
CA LYS A 512 -28.60 -10.89 27.49
C LYS A 512 -27.93 -12.24 27.76
N GLU A 513 -27.57 -12.50 29.01
CA GLU A 513 -27.10 -13.81 29.45
C GLU A 513 -28.04 -14.94 28.98
N GLU A 514 -27.47 -15.98 28.38
CA GLU A 514 -28.23 -17.07 27.76
C GLU A 514 -28.92 -17.92 28.84
N THR A 515 -30.25 -18.00 28.76
CA THR A 515 -31.08 -18.95 29.52
C THR A 515 -31.81 -19.90 28.58
N ASP A 516 -32.30 -21.03 29.07
CA ASP A 516 -32.98 -22.05 28.26
C ASP A 516 -34.16 -21.50 27.43
N ASP A 517 -34.81 -20.41 27.87
CA ASP A 517 -35.96 -19.78 27.21
C ASP A 517 -35.64 -18.46 26.47
N SER A 518 -34.37 -18.08 26.33
CA SER A 518 -33.96 -16.74 25.87
C SER A 518 -34.04 -16.54 24.34
N THR A 519 -35.12 -15.95 23.81
CA THR A 519 -35.07 -15.38 22.46
C THR A 519 -34.35 -14.03 22.50
N GLY A 520 -33.36 -13.79 21.63
CA GLY A 520 -32.53 -12.58 21.71
C GLY A 520 -31.63 -12.32 20.51
N ILE A 521 -31.04 -11.12 20.49
CA ILE A 521 -30.00 -10.71 19.53
C ILE A 521 -28.66 -10.67 20.26
N TYR A 522 -27.65 -11.31 19.67
CA TYR A 522 -26.29 -11.32 20.17
C TYR A 522 -25.38 -10.59 19.20
N LEU A 523 -24.84 -9.47 19.65
CA LEU A 523 -23.95 -8.57 18.93
C LEU A 523 -22.50 -8.77 19.41
N PRO A 524 -21.52 -8.33 18.62
CA PRO A 524 -20.13 -8.41 19.01
C PRO A 524 -19.84 -7.63 20.29
N GLY A 525 -18.95 -8.15 21.13
CA GLY A 525 -18.68 -7.62 22.48
C GLY A 525 -19.51 -8.27 23.59
N PHE A 526 -20.34 -9.28 23.27
CA PHE A 526 -20.83 -10.23 24.27
C PHE A 526 -19.66 -11.03 24.85
N GLU A 527 -19.75 -11.43 26.12
CA GLU A 527 -18.64 -12.08 26.84
C GLU A 527 -18.28 -13.45 26.22
N GLU A 528 -19.28 -14.14 25.69
CA GLU A 528 -19.12 -15.44 25.03
C GLU A 528 -19.01 -15.27 23.50
N ASP A 529 -18.08 -16.00 22.88
CA ASP A 529 -17.89 -15.96 21.42
C ASP A 529 -18.94 -16.82 20.65
N THR A 530 -19.72 -17.65 21.34
CA THR A 530 -20.71 -18.54 20.75
C THR A 530 -22.00 -18.58 21.58
N VAL A 531 -23.16 -18.64 20.91
CA VAL A 531 -24.48 -18.58 21.55
C VAL A 531 -25.48 -19.57 20.94
N GLY A 532 -26.57 -19.83 21.66
CA GLY A 532 -27.74 -20.56 21.13
C GLY A 532 -27.53 -22.07 21.08
N LYS A 533 -26.84 -22.63 22.08
CA LYS A 533 -26.53 -24.06 22.13
C LYS A 533 -27.83 -24.89 22.13
N GLY A 534 -28.01 -25.74 21.12
CA GLY A 534 -29.21 -26.58 20.99
C GLY A 534 -30.46 -25.85 20.51
N ARG A 535 -30.34 -24.56 20.17
CA ARG A 535 -31.45 -23.68 19.75
C ARG A 535 -31.28 -23.24 18.31
N PHE A 536 -32.33 -22.68 17.71
CA PHE A 536 -32.25 -22.24 16.32
C PHE A 536 -31.55 -20.89 16.25
N CYS A 537 -30.41 -20.85 15.57
CA CYS A 537 -29.59 -19.66 15.40
C CYS A 537 -29.64 -19.18 13.95
N ILE A 538 -29.65 -17.86 13.79
CA ILE A 538 -29.50 -17.18 12.50
C ILE A 538 -28.34 -16.21 12.64
N ALA A 539 -27.23 -16.46 11.94
CA ALA A 539 -26.12 -15.51 11.88
C ALA A 539 -26.30 -14.60 10.66
N ILE A 540 -26.18 -13.29 10.89
CA ILE A 540 -26.49 -12.24 9.93
C ILE A 540 -25.32 -11.28 9.86
N ILE A 541 -24.93 -10.86 8.65
CA ILE A 541 -24.01 -9.75 8.43
C ILE A 541 -24.70 -8.74 7.51
N GLN A 542 -24.75 -7.50 7.95
CA GLN A 542 -25.56 -6.45 7.33
C GLN A 542 -27.02 -6.87 7.19
N ASP A 543 -27.45 -7.25 5.99
CA ASP A 543 -28.78 -7.75 5.66
C ASP A 543 -28.77 -9.21 5.21
N GLN A 544 -27.62 -9.89 5.18
CA GLN A 544 -27.48 -11.24 4.64
C GLN A 544 -27.38 -12.31 5.73
N ILE A 545 -28.11 -13.41 5.54
CA ILE A 545 -28.04 -14.59 6.38
C ILE A 545 -26.86 -15.46 5.93
N ILE A 546 -25.84 -15.57 6.77
CA ILE A 546 -24.66 -16.40 6.49
C ILE A 546 -24.79 -17.82 7.07
N PHE A 547 -25.65 -18.00 8.08
CA PHE A 547 -25.91 -19.29 8.70
C PHE A 547 -27.32 -19.35 9.28
N LYS A 548 -27.97 -20.51 9.13
CA LYS A 548 -29.22 -20.85 9.79
C LYS A 548 -29.21 -22.31 10.22
N GLY A 549 -29.49 -22.60 11.48
CA GLY A 549 -29.48 -23.98 11.98
C GLY A 549 -29.38 -24.07 13.50
N THR A 550 -29.26 -25.29 14.01
CA THR A 550 -29.10 -25.51 15.45
C THR A 550 -27.71 -25.11 15.92
N GLY A 551 -27.62 -24.27 16.96
CA GLY A 551 -26.37 -23.83 17.54
C GLY A 551 -25.65 -24.89 18.39
N PRO A 552 -24.46 -24.55 18.95
CA PRO A 552 -23.98 -23.19 19.16
C PRO A 552 -23.47 -22.53 17.87
N CYS A 553 -23.75 -21.24 17.74
CA CYS A 553 -23.34 -20.41 16.61
C CYS A 553 -22.32 -19.38 17.09
N ARG A 554 -21.24 -19.18 16.33
CA ARG A 554 -20.24 -18.16 16.63
C ARG A 554 -20.80 -16.78 16.30
N ILE A 555 -20.66 -15.82 17.21
CA ILE A 555 -20.97 -14.42 16.92
C ILE A 555 -19.93 -13.88 15.93
N PRO A 556 -20.31 -13.50 14.70
CA PRO A 556 -19.36 -12.90 13.77
C PRO A 556 -18.93 -11.53 14.29
N PRO A 557 -17.64 -11.14 14.24
CA PRO A 557 -17.19 -9.82 14.70
C PRO A 557 -17.74 -8.64 13.86
N VAL A 558 -18.47 -8.93 12.79
CA VAL A 558 -19.05 -7.97 11.85
C VAL A 558 -20.52 -8.27 11.57
N GLY A 559 -21.17 -8.97 12.49
CA GLY A 559 -22.55 -9.37 12.34
C GLY A 559 -23.21 -9.65 13.68
N ALA A 560 -24.41 -10.20 13.62
CA ALA A 560 -25.20 -10.56 14.79
C ALA A 560 -25.64 -12.02 14.69
N VAL A 561 -25.97 -12.61 15.84
CA VAL A 561 -26.67 -13.90 15.90
C VAL A 561 -28.02 -13.69 16.57
N ILE A 562 -29.09 -14.08 15.88
CA ILE A 562 -30.42 -14.16 16.45
C ILE A 562 -30.61 -15.59 16.97
N VAL A 563 -31.03 -15.73 18.22
CA VAL A 563 -31.36 -17.02 18.81
C VAL A 563 -32.86 -17.09 19.06
N LEU A 564 -33.49 -18.16 18.57
CA LEU A 564 -34.92 -18.41 18.66
C LEU A 564 -35.18 -19.75 19.35
N ASN A 565 -36.26 -19.81 20.13
CA ASN A 565 -36.69 -21.03 20.82
C ASN A 565 -37.24 -22.09 19.86
N GLU A 566 -37.82 -21.67 18.74
CA GLU A 566 -38.39 -22.55 17.72
C GLU A 566 -37.70 -22.35 16.37
N ALA A 567 -37.59 -23.43 15.59
CA ALA A 567 -37.06 -23.35 14.24
C ALA A 567 -38.07 -22.63 13.32
N VAL A 568 -37.59 -21.67 12.56
CA VAL A 568 -38.41 -20.87 11.65
C VAL A 568 -38.14 -21.29 10.22
N SER A 569 -39.19 -21.38 9.40
CA SER A 569 -39.04 -21.64 7.97
C SER A 569 -38.61 -20.36 7.26
N ILE A 570 -37.32 -20.28 6.91
CA ILE A 570 -36.74 -19.11 6.28
C ILE A 570 -36.71 -19.30 4.75
N GLN A 571 -37.52 -18.52 4.03
CA GLN A 571 -37.42 -18.37 2.59
C GLN A 571 -36.53 -17.17 2.26
N GLY A 572 -35.47 -17.40 1.48
CA GLY A 572 -34.47 -16.37 1.13
C GLY A 572 -33.28 -16.31 2.08
N ASP A 573 -32.37 -15.40 1.75
CA ASP A 573 -31.07 -15.24 2.42
C ASP A 573 -30.85 -13.79 2.90
N THR A 574 -31.91 -12.99 2.99
CA THR A 574 -31.86 -11.58 3.40
C THR A 574 -32.86 -11.25 4.52
N VAL A 575 -32.52 -10.27 5.36
CA VAL A 575 -33.36 -9.72 6.44
C VAL A 575 -33.51 -8.21 6.28
N ASN A 576 -34.63 -7.67 6.78
CA ASN A 576 -34.80 -6.22 6.91
C ASN A 576 -34.81 -5.83 8.40
N PHE A 577 -34.06 -4.79 8.75
CA PHE A 577 -34.07 -4.23 10.09
C PHE A 577 -34.80 -2.88 10.16
N SER A 578 -35.30 -2.57 11.35
CA SER A 578 -35.57 -1.21 11.82
C SER A 578 -35.05 -1.07 13.23
N VAL A 579 -34.10 -0.16 13.45
CA VAL A 579 -33.50 0.10 14.76
C VAL A 579 -34.02 1.41 15.33
N ASP A 580 -34.66 1.36 16.49
CA ASP A 580 -34.99 2.55 17.27
C ASP A 580 -33.87 2.80 18.27
N PHE A 581 -33.50 4.08 18.42
CA PHE A 581 -32.35 4.49 19.21
C PHE A 581 -32.77 5.39 20.36
N LYS A 582 -32.08 5.23 21.50
CA LYS A 582 -32.15 6.14 22.64
C LYS A 582 -31.40 7.43 22.33
N ASP A 583 -31.95 8.54 22.80
CA ASP A 583 -31.29 9.86 22.82
C ASP A 583 -30.87 10.41 21.45
N LEU A 584 -31.56 10.01 20.37
CA LEU A 584 -31.37 10.64 19.06
C LEU A 584 -31.77 12.12 19.12
N PRO A 585 -30.96 13.04 18.55
CA PRO A 585 -31.26 14.47 18.57
C PRO A 585 -32.38 14.87 17.59
N VAL A 586 -32.79 13.94 16.73
CA VAL A 586 -33.80 14.15 15.67
C VAL A 586 -34.72 12.94 15.57
N GLN A 587 -35.93 13.11 15.04
CA GLN A 587 -36.82 11.97 14.80
C GLN A 587 -36.28 11.13 13.64
N LYS A 588 -36.32 9.79 13.78
CA LYS A 588 -35.80 8.85 12.77
C LYS A 588 -36.34 9.11 11.34
N LYS A 589 -37.62 9.49 11.22
CA LYS A 589 -38.26 9.79 9.93
C LYS A 589 -37.65 10.99 9.19
N ASP A 590 -36.96 11.88 9.91
CA ASP A 590 -36.36 13.11 9.40
C ASP A 590 -34.88 12.91 9.04
N ILE A 591 -34.31 11.74 9.34
CA ILE A 591 -32.96 11.35 8.95
C ILE A 591 -32.94 11.00 7.46
N SER A 592 -31.94 11.49 6.73
CA SER A 592 -31.64 11.10 5.34
C SER A 592 -30.67 9.91 5.33
N TRP A 593 -29.60 10.00 6.11
CA TRP A 593 -28.64 8.93 6.31
C TRP A 593 -28.01 9.02 7.71
N MET A 594 -27.59 7.89 8.25
CA MET A 594 -26.87 7.78 9.53
C MET A 594 -25.96 6.55 9.51
N ILE A 595 -24.69 6.74 9.83
CA ILE A 595 -23.63 5.75 9.70
C ILE A 595 -22.89 5.63 11.03
N GLY A 596 -22.66 4.42 11.52
CA GLY A 596 -21.92 4.12 12.75
C GLY A 596 -20.45 3.80 12.50
N GLY A 597 -19.70 3.40 13.53
CA GLY A 597 -18.33 2.91 13.35
C GLY A 597 -17.20 3.94 13.44
N PHE A 598 -17.46 5.15 13.94
CA PHE A 598 -16.45 6.22 14.07
C PHE A 598 -15.86 6.31 15.47
N ASN A 599 -14.69 6.97 15.58
CA ASN A 599 -14.21 7.51 16.85
C ASN A 599 -14.72 8.95 17.02
N LEU A 600 -15.40 9.24 18.12
CA LEU A 600 -15.87 10.60 18.43
C LEU A 600 -14.87 11.33 19.30
N LEU A 601 -13.97 12.06 18.64
CA LEU A 601 -12.88 12.78 19.29
C LEU A 601 -13.40 13.91 20.16
N ILE A 602 -14.36 14.69 19.65
CA ILE A 602 -15.04 15.73 20.40
C ILE A 602 -16.54 15.48 20.33
N ASP A 603 -17.19 15.45 21.48
CA ASP A 603 -18.64 15.32 21.65
C ASP A 603 -19.19 16.52 22.41
N SER A 604 -20.11 17.26 21.78
CA SER A 604 -20.78 18.41 22.39
C SER A 604 -19.79 19.43 22.99
N GLY A 605 -18.65 19.63 22.30
CA GLY A 605 -17.55 20.50 22.73
C GLY A 605 -16.58 19.92 23.77
N ILE A 606 -16.81 18.69 24.25
CA ILE A 606 -15.93 17.99 25.19
C ILE A 606 -14.94 17.13 24.40
N ASN A 607 -13.63 17.26 24.69
CA ASN A 607 -12.62 16.41 24.08
C ASN A 607 -12.49 15.09 24.82
N ASN A 608 -12.79 13.99 24.14
CA ASN A 608 -12.70 12.64 24.69
C ASN A 608 -11.29 12.05 24.53
N TYR A 609 -10.38 12.77 23.88
CA TYR A 609 -9.04 12.34 23.50
C TYR A 609 -8.00 13.42 23.83
N GLU A 610 -8.17 14.25 24.87
CA GLU A 610 -7.20 15.31 25.19
C GLU A 610 -5.84 14.71 25.57
N THR A 611 -5.83 13.60 26.33
CA THR A 611 -4.62 12.85 26.69
C THR A 611 -4.60 11.42 26.13
N PRO A 612 -3.45 10.73 26.11
CA PRO A 612 -3.36 9.31 25.77
C PRO A 612 -4.25 8.40 26.65
N GLU A 613 -4.36 8.69 27.95
CA GLU A 613 -5.17 7.93 28.89
C GLU A 613 -6.68 8.09 28.59
N GLU A 614 -7.13 9.31 28.34
CA GLU A 614 -8.51 9.57 27.94
C GLU A 614 -8.82 8.93 26.59
N SER A 615 -7.87 9.00 25.65
CA SER A 615 -7.97 8.34 24.35
C SER A 615 -8.14 6.83 24.50
N MET A 616 -7.36 6.19 25.40
CA MET A 616 -7.49 4.77 25.69
C MET A 616 -8.87 4.43 26.28
N GLY A 617 -9.30 5.19 27.30
CA GLY A 617 -10.61 5.01 27.91
C GLY A 617 -11.76 5.20 26.92
N SER A 618 -11.63 6.12 25.96
CA SER A 618 -12.60 6.31 24.89
C SER A 618 -12.63 5.13 23.91
N LEU A 619 -11.47 4.61 23.51
CA LEU A 619 -11.38 3.41 22.67
C LEU A 619 -12.01 2.17 23.35
N GLU A 620 -11.82 2.02 24.66
CA GLU A 620 -12.48 0.96 25.45
C GLU A 620 -14.00 1.12 25.48
N ARG A 621 -14.49 2.32 25.81
CA ARG A 621 -15.95 2.61 25.88
C ARG A 621 -16.65 2.40 24.54
N GLU A 622 -16.00 2.79 23.45
CA GLU A 622 -16.50 2.61 22.08
C GLU A 622 -16.41 1.14 21.61
N GLY A 623 -15.76 0.27 22.37
CA GLY A 623 -15.63 -1.16 22.07
C GLY A 623 -14.52 -1.52 21.07
N TRP A 624 -13.66 -0.56 20.71
CA TRP A 624 -12.57 -0.78 19.75
C TRP A 624 -11.57 -1.84 20.20
N LEU A 625 -11.33 -1.93 21.51
CA LEU A 625 -10.35 -2.84 22.09
C LEU A 625 -10.92 -4.22 22.44
N SER A 626 -12.19 -4.49 22.15
CA SER A 626 -12.76 -5.83 22.31
C SER A 626 -12.07 -6.83 21.37
N THR A 627 -11.89 -8.08 21.82
CA THR A 627 -11.25 -9.15 21.05
C THR A 627 -11.89 -9.34 19.67
N GLN A 628 -13.21 -9.19 19.59
CA GLN A 628 -13.95 -9.29 18.33
C GLN A 628 -13.73 -8.05 17.45
N SER A 629 -13.76 -6.82 18.00
CA SER A 629 -13.48 -5.60 17.23
C SER A 629 -12.07 -5.60 16.65
N GLN A 630 -11.08 -6.07 17.40
CA GLN A 630 -9.69 -6.16 16.93
C GLN A 630 -9.52 -7.11 15.73
N GLN A 631 -10.41 -8.10 15.56
CA GLN A 631 -10.43 -8.98 14.37
C GLN A 631 -10.89 -8.26 13.11
N THR A 632 -11.52 -7.09 13.24
CA THR A 632 -12.00 -6.25 12.13
C THR A 632 -10.99 -5.18 11.71
N GLN A 633 -9.84 -5.10 12.38
CA GLN A 633 -8.84 -4.05 12.20
C GLN A 633 -7.60 -4.59 11.48
N GLU A 634 -7.33 -4.12 10.26
CA GLU A 634 -6.07 -4.43 9.55
C GLU A 634 -4.86 -3.84 10.29
N THR A 635 -5.02 -2.64 10.84
CA THR A 635 -4.05 -1.98 11.73
C THR A 635 -4.73 -1.69 13.06
N GLN A 636 -4.17 -2.22 14.15
CA GLN A 636 -4.73 -2.02 15.48
C GLN A 636 -4.68 -0.54 15.86
N LEU A 637 -5.76 -0.04 16.46
CA LEU A 637 -5.79 1.32 16.97
C LEU A 637 -4.86 1.45 18.18
N ASN A 638 -3.87 2.33 18.07
CA ASN A 638 -2.99 2.71 19.17
C ASN A 638 -3.09 4.24 19.40
N PRO A 639 -3.52 4.70 20.59
CA PRO A 639 -3.73 6.12 20.85
C PRO A 639 -2.44 6.94 20.89
N GLU A 640 -1.29 6.32 21.16
CA GLU A 640 0.01 7.02 21.23
C GLU A 640 0.72 7.11 19.88
N LYS A 641 0.20 6.40 18.88
CA LYS A 641 0.88 6.27 17.60
C LYS A 641 0.45 7.36 16.63
N ARG A 642 1.46 8.06 16.10
CA ARG A 642 1.28 8.99 14.99
C ARG A 642 1.02 8.23 13.69
N GLU A 643 -0.08 8.57 13.06
CA GLU A 643 -0.60 7.94 11.85
C GLU A 643 -1.15 9.05 10.95
N PRO A 644 -1.26 8.84 9.63
CA PRO A 644 -2.10 9.70 8.81
C PRO A 644 -3.55 9.62 9.29
N ARG A 645 -4.23 10.75 9.38
CA ARG A 645 -5.60 10.85 9.91
C ARG A 645 -6.48 11.62 8.94
N CYS A 646 -7.77 11.29 8.95
CA CYS A 646 -8.79 12.10 8.34
C CYS A 646 -9.86 12.38 9.40
N VAL A 647 -10.25 13.63 9.55
CA VAL A 647 -11.24 14.05 10.54
C VAL A 647 -12.27 14.97 9.90
N PHE A 648 -13.50 14.84 10.36
CA PHE A 648 -14.62 15.68 9.97
C PHE A 648 -15.30 16.22 11.21
N GLY A 649 -15.70 17.49 11.19
CA GLY A 649 -16.33 18.12 12.34
C GLY A 649 -17.23 19.27 11.96
N ARG A 650 -18.01 19.70 12.95
CA ARG A 650 -18.81 20.91 12.86
C ARG A 650 -18.48 21.83 14.02
N THR A 651 -18.49 23.13 13.77
CA THR A 651 -18.31 24.16 14.79
C THR A 651 -19.63 24.65 15.38
N SER A 652 -19.56 25.33 16.53
CA SER A 652 -20.69 26.00 17.16
C SER A 652 -21.33 27.09 16.30
N GLN A 653 -20.64 27.55 15.26
CA GLN A 653 -21.13 28.51 14.27
C GLN A 653 -21.69 27.82 13.00
N LYS A 654 -21.89 26.50 13.02
CA LYS A 654 -22.37 25.70 11.87
C LYS A 654 -21.44 25.78 10.66
N ARG A 655 -20.13 25.85 10.92
CA ARG A 655 -19.10 25.64 9.89
C ARG A 655 -18.65 24.18 9.90
N LEU A 656 -18.46 23.61 8.73
CA LEU A 656 -17.99 22.26 8.51
C LEU A 656 -16.49 22.28 8.27
N ILE A 657 -15.79 21.31 8.84
CA ILE A 657 -14.34 21.17 8.71
C ILE A 657 -14.05 19.74 8.27
N LEU A 658 -13.37 19.62 7.14
CA LEU A 658 -12.77 18.37 6.69
C LEU A 658 -11.26 18.57 6.67
N ALA A 659 -10.52 17.79 7.45
CA ALA A 659 -9.07 17.90 7.54
C ALA A 659 -8.41 16.54 7.36
N VAL A 660 -7.33 16.53 6.58
CA VAL A 660 -6.46 15.38 6.36
C VAL A 660 -5.08 15.74 6.88
N ILE A 661 -4.64 14.93 7.83
CA ILE A 661 -3.33 15.02 8.45
C ILE A 661 -2.45 13.96 7.78
N SER A 662 -1.51 14.40 6.96
CA SER A 662 -0.60 13.51 6.25
C SER A 662 0.40 12.86 7.21
N GLY A 663 0.87 11.65 6.91
CA GLY A 663 1.81 10.92 7.78
C GLY A 663 2.60 9.86 7.02
N ARG A 664 3.46 9.13 7.74
CA ARG A 664 4.32 8.05 7.18
C ARG A 664 5.16 8.54 5.99
N SER A 665 5.72 9.74 6.13
CA SER A 665 6.56 10.38 5.12
C SER A 665 7.70 11.15 5.79
N ARG A 666 8.75 11.47 5.04
CA ARG A 666 9.90 12.24 5.55
C ARG A 666 9.52 13.67 5.98
N ILE A 667 8.52 14.25 5.34
CA ILE A 667 8.12 15.66 5.56
C ILE A 667 6.89 15.78 6.48
N SER A 668 6.22 14.67 6.79
CA SER A 668 5.06 14.65 7.68
C SER A 668 5.00 13.37 8.49
N CYS A 669 5.09 13.49 9.82
CA CYS A 669 5.10 12.33 10.72
C CYS A 669 3.70 11.79 11.07
N GLY A 670 2.62 12.50 10.72
CA GLY A 670 1.25 12.13 11.11
C GLY A 670 0.89 12.64 12.50
N ALA A 671 -0.27 12.20 13.00
CA ALA A 671 -0.79 12.62 14.30
C ALA A 671 -1.41 11.45 15.09
N THR A 672 -1.32 11.53 16.41
CA THR A 672 -2.18 10.75 17.31
C THR A 672 -3.62 11.28 17.27
N PHE A 673 -4.55 10.58 17.92
CA PHE A 673 -5.93 11.09 18.08
C PHE A 673 -5.97 12.41 18.85
N SER A 674 -5.20 12.49 19.95
CA SER A 674 -5.07 13.73 20.74
C SER A 674 -4.52 14.89 19.93
N GLU A 675 -3.42 14.66 19.21
CA GLU A 675 -2.80 15.70 18.38
C GLU A 675 -3.74 16.17 17.27
N SER A 676 -4.55 15.26 16.70
CA SER A 676 -5.55 15.61 15.68
C SER A 676 -6.54 16.66 16.19
N THR A 677 -6.99 16.55 17.45
CA THR A 677 -7.89 17.56 18.05
C THR A 677 -7.20 18.92 18.22
N LYS A 678 -5.93 18.94 18.61
CA LYS A 678 -5.13 20.16 18.80
C LYS A 678 -4.86 20.85 17.48
N PHE A 679 -4.52 20.08 16.45
CA PHE A 679 -4.31 20.57 15.10
C PHE A 679 -5.57 21.18 14.49
N VAL A 680 -6.73 20.53 14.60
CA VAL A 680 -7.99 21.09 14.08
C VAL A 680 -8.39 22.38 14.81
N ARG A 681 -8.18 22.45 16.12
CA ARG A 681 -8.46 23.67 16.91
C ARG A 681 -7.66 24.88 16.42
N GLU A 682 -6.43 24.70 15.96
CA GLU A 682 -5.59 25.78 15.42
C GLU A 682 -6.12 26.34 14.08
N LEU A 683 -6.94 25.58 13.38
CA LEU A 683 -7.59 26.03 12.13
C LEU A 683 -8.84 26.89 12.39
N LEU A 684 -9.30 26.98 13.65
CA LEU A 684 -10.52 27.70 14.01
C LEU A 684 -10.26 29.19 14.25
N LYS A 685 -11.33 29.98 14.16
CA LYS A 685 -11.30 31.38 14.61
C LYS A 685 -11.31 31.44 16.14
N GLU A 686 -10.70 32.47 16.73
CA GLU A 686 -10.43 32.59 18.19
C GLU A 686 -11.65 32.36 19.12
N ASN A 687 -12.87 32.64 18.66
CA ASN A 687 -14.12 32.49 19.43
C ASN A 687 -14.96 31.27 19.04
N GLU A 688 -14.45 30.40 18.19
CA GLU A 688 -15.18 29.26 17.67
C GLU A 688 -14.77 27.98 18.39
N LYS A 689 -15.75 27.10 18.61
CA LYS A 689 -15.55 25.80 19.25
C LYS A 689 -16.10 24.72 18.35
N LEU A 690 -15.59 23.50 18.49
CA LEU A 690 -16.15 22.32 17.82
C LEU A 690 -17.41 21.88 18.58
N ASP A 691 -18.52 21.71 17.86
CA ASP A 691 -19.69 20.98 18.36
C ASP A 691 -19.33 19.50 18.46
N PHE A 692 -18.77 18.95 17.37
CA PHE A 692 -18.25 17.59 17.33
C PHE A 692 -17.05 17.49 16.38
N LEU A 693 -16.23 16.46 16.59
CA LEU A 693 -15.16 16.05 15.69
C LEU A 693 -15.07 14.53 15.69
N ILE A 694 -15.16 13.92 14.52
CA ILE A 694 -15.04 12.47 14.32
C ILE A 694 -13.81 12.14 13.48
N ASN A 695 -13.22 10.98 13.74
CA ASN A 695 -12.15 10.43 12.91
C ASN A 695 -12.72 9.44 11.91
N PHE A 696 -12.44 9.68 10.63
CA PHE A 696 -12.67 8.77 9.50
C PHE A 696 -11.57 7.72 9.38
N ASP A 697 -11.67 6.85 8.39
CA ASP A 697 -10.60 5.87 8.11
C ASP A 697 -9.26 6.59 7.87
N GLY A 698 -8.21 6.13 8.56
CA GLY A 698 -6.90 6.77 8.57
C GLY A 698 -5.88 6.08 7.66
N GLY A 699 -4.61 6.16 8.03
CA GLY A 699 -3.55 5.43 7.34
C GLY A 699 -3.43 5.85 5.87
N ALA A 700 -3.31 4.88 4.97
CA ALA A 700 -3.21 5.17 3.54
C ALA A 700 -4.53 5.56 2.89
N SER A 701 -5.66 5.42 3.57
CA SER A 701 -6.96 5.87 3.09
C SER A 701 -7.10 7.40 3.20
N ALA A 702 -6.40 8.02 4.17
CA ALA A 702 -6.44 9.46 4.43
C ALA A 702 -6.03 10.28 3.19
N SER A 703 -7.01 10.93 2.58
CA SER A 703 -6.83 11.70 1.35
C SER A 703 -7.86 12.82 1.27
N LEU A 704 -7.44 13.99 0.80
CA LEU A 704 -8.33 15.13 0.50
C LEU A 704 -8.24 15.40 -0.99
N ILE A 705 -9.35 15.27 -1.69
CA ILE A 705 -9.42 15.46 -3.15
C ILE A 705 -10.39 16.60 -3.44
N ALA A 706 -10.00 17.54 -4.30
CA ALA A 706 -10.94 18.47 -4.92
C ALA A 706 -11.59 17.82 -6.13
N ASN A 707 -12.89 18.01 -6.28
CA ASN A 707 -13.67 17.66 -7.45
C ASN A 707 -14.12 18.94 -8.17
N ASP A 708 -13.72 19.06 -9.43
CA ASP A 708 -14.13 20.12 -10.35
C ASP A 708 -14.91 19.49 -11.50
N ASN A 709 -16.22 19.32 -11.27
CA ASN A 709 -17.18 18.78 -12.23
C ASN A 709 -16.73 17.45 -12.88
N GLY A 710 -16.27 16.51 -12.05
CA GLY A 710 -15.77 15.19 -12.45
C GLY A 710 -14.26 15.13 -12.63
N SER A 711 -13.55 16.26 -12.66
CA SER A 711 -12.09 16.28 -12.63
C SER A 711 -11.59 16.26 -11.18
N CYS A 712 -10.90 15.20 -10.78
CA CYS A 712 -10.39 15.03 -9.43
C CYS A 712 -8.91 15.46 -9.30
N LYS A 713 -8.56 16.15 -8.21
CA LYS A 713 -7.17 16.51 -7.87
C LYS A 713 -6.87 16.26 -6.39
N ASN A 714 -5.84 15.45 -6.09
CA ASN A 714 -5.40 15.24 -4.72
C ASN A 714 -4.71 16.49 -4.16
N LEU A 715 -5.20 16.95 -3.01
CA LEU A 715 -4.76 18.14 -2.29
C LEU A 715 -3.91 17.81 -1.05
N SER A 716 -3.75 16.53 -0.74
CA SER A 716 -3.04 16.02 0.43
C SER A 716 -1.88 15.11 0.04
N MET A 717 -0.96 14.85 0.97
CA MET A 717 0.04 13.80 0.80
C MET A 717 -0.51 12.49 1.37
N THR A 718 -1.16 11.69 0.53
CA THR A 718 -1.65 10.37 0.92
C THR A 718 -0.49 9.44 1.25
N ALA A 719 -0.59 8.69 2.34
CA ALA A 719 0.43 7.72 2.71
C ALA A 719 0.42 6.51 1.77
N PRO A 720 1.60 5.91 1.49
CA PRO A 720 1.66 4.71 0.67
C PRO A 720 1.12 3.48 1.42
N SER A 721 0.57 2.51 0.69
CA SER A 721 0.21 1.18 1.21
C SER A 721 0.33 0.09 0.15
N ALA A 722 0.04 -1.16 0.53
CA ALA A 722 -0.15 -2.33 -0.35
C ALA A 722 -0.97 -2.08 -1.66
N GLY A 723 -1.77 -1.02 -1.74
CA GLY A 723 -2.62 -0.74 -2.89
C GLY A 723 -2.41 0.64 -3.53
N ASN A 724 -1.48 1.46 -3.05
CA ASN A 724 -1.24 2.81 -3.59
C ASN A 724 0.16 3.35 -3.24
N PRO A 725 0.80 4.12 -4.14
CA PRO A 725 2.00 4.88 -3.81
C PRO A 725 1.67 6.16 -3.03
N ALA A 726 2.70 6.82 -2.49
CA ALA A 726 2.48 8.06 -1.76
C ALA A 726 2.06 9.21 -2.68
N GLY A 727 1.28 10.14 -2.13
CA GLY A 727 0.69 11.25 -2.88
C GLY A 727 -0.45 10.83 -3.82
N ILE A 728 -0.72 9.52 -3.95
CA ILE A 728 -1.82 8.98 -4.73
C ILE A 728 -2.88 8.41 -3.78
N PRO A 729 -4.15 8.84 -3.89
CA PRO A 729 -5.25 8.30 -3.11
C PRO A 729 -5.38 6.78 -3.29
N ARG A 730 -5.59 6.06 -2.18
CA ARG A 730 -5.97 4.64 -2.23
C ARG A 730 -7.34 4.53 -2.90
N ARG A 731 -7.55 3.47 -3.69
CA ARG A 731 -8.89 3.08 -4.13
C ARG A 731 -9.72 2.71 -2.90
N LEU A 732 -10.95 3.18 -2.80
CA LEU A 732 -11.83 2.90 -1.66
C LEU A 732 -13.24 2.53 -2.16
N ASN A 733 -14.01 1.85 -1.33
CA ASN A 733 -15.43 1.59 -1.59
C ASN A 733 -16.33 2.69 -1.03
N THR A 734 -15.78 3.56 -0.19
CA THR A 734 -16.51 4.72 0.33
C THR A 734 -15.71 5.98 0.33
N TYR A 735 -16.42 7.03 -0.03
CA TYR A 735 -15.96 8.39 0.05
C TYR A 735 -16.99 9.24 0.78
N PHE A 736 -16.50 10.29 1.43
CA PHE A 736 -17.32 11.34 2.00
C PHE A 736 -17.24 12.53 1.07
N SER A 737 -18.38 12.97 0.56
CA SER A 737 -18.49 14.12 -0.34
C SER A 737 -18.91 15.35 0.44
N LEU A 738 -18.23 16.46 0.19
CA LEU A 738 -18.58 17.81 0.62
C LEU A 738 -18.75 18.66 -0.65
N ASN A 739 -19.99 18.76 -1.13
CA ASN A 739 -20.34 19.49 -2.34
C ASN A 739 -20.78 20.92 -2.01
N ILE A 740 -20.27 21.88 -2.80
CA ILE A 740 -20.64 23.29 -2.68
C ILE A 740 -21.93 23.51 -3.48
N LYS A 741 -22.92 24.16 -2.87
CA LYS A 741 -24.26 24.40 -3.45
C LYS A 741 -24.30 25.53 -4.46
#